data_AF-A0A7K2TWK7-F1
#
_entry.id   AF-A0A7K2TWK7-F1
#
_cell.length_a   1.000
_cell.length_b   1.000
_cell.length_c   1.000
_cell.angle_alpha   90.00
_cell.angle_beta   90.00
_cell.angle_gamma   90.00
#
_symmetry.space_group_name_H-M   'P 1'
#
loop_
_entity.id
_entity.type
_entity.pdbx_description
1 polymer ?
#
loop_
_entity_poly.entity_id
_entity_poly.type
_entity_poly.pdbx_seq_one_letter_code
_entity_poly.pdbx_strand_id
1 'polypeptide(L)'
;MPGTNLTREEAQERARLLTVDAYEIDLDLSGAQEGGTYRSVTTVRFDSAEAGAETFIDLVAPAVHDVVLNGKALDVASVFRDSRIALAHLVAGANELKVVADCSYTNTGEGLHRFVDPVDEQAYLYTQFEVPDARRVFASFEQPDLKASFRFTVKAPAGWTVISNSPTPEPVDDVWSFEPTPRISTYVTALIAGPYHAVHSTYEKDGQVVPLGIYCRPSLAEYLDADDIFAVTRQGFEWFQEKFDYAYPFAKYDQLFVPEFNAGAMENAGAVTIRDQYVFRSKVTDAAYEVRAATILHELAHMWFGDLVTMEWWNDLWLNESFATFAEVACQAYAEGSKWPHSWTTFANSMKTWAYRQDQLPSTHPIMADIRDLDDVLVNFDGITYAKGASVLKQLVAYVGMDEFFKGVQAYFKAHAYGNTRLADLLGALEETSGRDLKAWSKAWLETAGINVLRPEIETDEAGLLTSVTVLQEAPALPAGAKGEPTLRPHRIAIGFYDLDGEGRLVRTDRIELDVEGERTTVPIPAGTARPAVLLLNDDDLSYAKVRLDEESLRVVTEHLGDFTESLPRALCWASAWDMTRDGELATRDYLALVLSGIGKETDIGVVQSLHRQVKLAVDQYAAPQWRETGLARWTEATLAHLRAAEPGSDHQLAWARAFAATARTPLQLDLLQALLNGTEEIEGLAVDTELRWAFVQRLAASGLLDEEEIAAEYERDRTAAGERHAAAARASQPSEEAKAQAWSSVVESDKLPNSLQESVIDGFVQTDQRELLAPYTERFFAAVKDVWDSRSHEMAQQIAVGLYPALQVSQETLDATDAWLESARPSAALRRLVSESRSGVERALKAQAADAAAASA
;
A
#
# COMPACT_ATOMS: atom_id res chain seq x y z
N MET A 1 5.63 -18.40 14.80
CA MET A 1 6.36 -19.65 15.12
C MET A 1 7.56 -19.32 16.01
N PRO A 2 7.97 -20.17 16.95
CA PRO A 2 9.21 -19.95 17.71
C PRO A 2 10.41 -19.81 16.76
N GLY A 3 11.31 -18.85 17.04
CA GLY A 3 12.60 -18.66 16.36
C GLY A 3 12.57 -17.98 14.97
N THR A 4 11.40 -17.54 14.49
CA THR A 4 11.27 -16.81 13.21
C THR A 4 11.45 -15.29 13.32
N ASN A 5 11.58 -14.75 14.52
CA ASN A 5 11.85 -13.32 14.70
C ASN A 5 13.36 -13.10 14.89
N LEU A 6 14.02 -12.50 13.89
CA LEU A 6 15.44 -12.14 13.92
C LEU A 6 15.57 -10.74 14.54
N THR A 7 16.43 -10.62 15.54
CA THR A 7 16.70 -9.32 16.16
C THR A 7 17.79 -8.55 15.42
N ARG A 8 17.76 -7.22 15.50
CA ARG A 8 18.80 -6.33 14.95
C ARG A 8 20.18 -6.66 15.53
N GLU A 9 20.26 -6.99 16.82
CA GLU A 9 21.51 -7.35 17.48
C GLU A 9 22.09 -8.67 16.93
N GLU A 10 21.24 -9.68 16.72
CA GLU A 10 21.65 -10.94 16.05
C GLU A 10 22.13 -10.68 14.62
N ALA A 11 21.41 -9.84 13.86
CA ALA A 11 21.78 -9.49 12.49
C ALA A 11 23.14 -8.75 12.44
N GLN A 12 23.36 -7.79 13.33
CA GLN A 12 24.62 -7.04 13.44
C GLN A 12 25.80 -7.94 13.82
N GLU A 13 25.63 -8.84 14.78
CA GLU A 13 26.69 -9.79 15.13
C GLU A 13 26.99 -10.75 13.98
N ARG A 14 25.94 -11.20 13.28
CA ARG A 14 26.10 -12.04 12.08
C ARG A 14 26.84 -11.30 10.97
N ALA A 15 26.51 -10.04 10.69
CA ALA A 15 27.19 -9.22 9.67
C ALA A 15 28.64 -8.87 10.06
N ARG A 16 28.92 -8.69 11.35
CA ARG A 16 30.30 -8.53 11.85
C ARG A 16 31.14 -9.79 11.64
N LEU A 17 30.51 -10.97 11.79
CA LEU A 17 31.19 -12.25 11.74
C LEU A 17 31.31 -12.81 10.32
N LEU A 18 30.31 -12.62 9.47
CA LEU A 18 30.17 -13.32 8.20
C LEU A 18 30.25 -12.38 7.00
N THR A 19 30.86 -12.87 5.93
CA THR A 19 30.68 -12.33 4.58
C THR A 19 30.16 -13.45 3.70
N VAL A 20 29.01 -13.25 3.06
CA VAL A 20 28.39 -14.30 2.24
C VAL A 20 28.77 -14.11 0.78
N ASP A 21 29.28 -15.17 0.16
CA ASP A 21 29.74 -15.13 -1.22
C ASP A 21 28.61 -15.49 -2.17
N ALA A 22 28.05 -16.69 -1.99
CA ALA A 22 27.11 -17.26 -2.94
C ALA A 22 26.16 -18.31 -2.32
N TYR A 23 24.98 -18.40 -2.93
CA TYR A 23 23.99 -19.46 -2.72
C TYR A 23 23.79 -20.25 -4.02
N GLU A 24 23.85 -21.57 -3.93
CA GLU A 24 23.37 -22.51 -4.95
C GLU A 24 22.11 -23.19 -4.41
N ILE A 25 21.00 -23.07 -5.13
CA ILE A 25 19.68 -23.49 -4.68
C ILE A 25 19.07 -24.43 -5.72
N ASP A 26 18.99 -25.72 -5.40
CA ASP A 26 18.33 -26.72 -6.23
C ASP A 26 16.92 -27.02 -5.70
N LEU A 27 15.89 -26.80 -6.52
CA LEU A 27 14.49 -27.07 -6.18
C LEU A 27 13.90 -28.14 -7.11
N ASP A 28 13.29 -29.17 -6.53
CA ASP A 28 12.49 -30.15 -7.28
C ASP A 28 10.99 -29.84 -7.12
N LEU A 29 10.47 -29.07 -8.08
CA LEU A 29 9.08 -28.67 -8.17
C LEU A 29 8.28 -29.58 -9.12
N SER A 30 8.79 -30.76 -9.48
CA SER A 30 8.12 -31.64 -10.46
C SER A 30 6.73 -32.13 -10.02
N GLY A 31 6.43 -32.12 -8.71
CA GLY A 31 5.11 -32.39 -8.13
C GLY A 31 4.25 -31.15 -7.87
N ALA A 32 4.60 -29.99 -8.43
CA ALA A 32 3.89 -28.73 -8.19
C ALA A 32 2.42 -28.78 -8.62
N GLN A 33 2.07 -29.57 -9.64
CA GLN A 33 0.68 -29.73 -10.07
C GLN A 33 -0.17 -30.40 -8.97
N GLU A 34 0.34 -31.40 -8.27
CA GLU A 34 -0.36 -32.10 -7.19
C GLU A 34 -0.28 -31.36 -5.83
N GLY A 35 0.76 -30.56 -5.63
CA GLY A 35 1.02 -29.84 -4.38
C GLY A 35 1.80 -30.67 -3.35
N GLY A 36 1.60 -30.39 -2.06
CA GLY A 36 2.33 -31.04 -0.96
C GLY A 36 3.65 -30.35 -0.60
N THR A 37 4.72 -31.13 -0.45
CA THR A 37 6.08 -30.62 -0.16
C THR A 37 7.00 -30.81 -1.37
N TYR A 38 7.99 -29.95 -1.50
CA TYR A 38 9.03 -30.04 -2.53
C TYR A 38 10.43 -30.11 -1.90
N ARG A 39 11.37 -30.71 -2.61
CA ARG A 39 12.75 -30.83 -2.14
C ARG A 39 13.51 -29.54 -2.42
N SER A 40 14.20 -29.03 -1.39
CA SER A 40 15.12 -27.90 -1.47
C SER A 40 16.52 -28.35 -1.04
N VAL A 41 17.52 -28.06 -1.87
CA VAL A 41 18.93 -28.24 -1.54
C VAL A 41 19.61 -26.89 -1.64
N THR A 42 20.16 -26.42 -0.52
CA THR A 42 20.89 -25.16 -0.47
C THR A 42 22.35 -25.45 -0.19
N THR A 43 23.26 -24.92 -1.01
CA THR A 43 24.68 -24.82 -0.69
C THR A 43 25.06 -23.35 -0.55
N VAL A 44 25.59 -22.97 0.61
CA VAL A 44 25.98 -21.60 0.94
C VAL A 44 27.49 -21.55 1.14
N ARG A 45 28.16 -20.63 0.44
CA ARG A 45 29.58 -20.33 0.64
C ARG A 45 29.72 -18.97 1.30
N PHE A 46 30.47 -18.93 2.39
CA PHE A 46 30.64 -17.73 3.20
C PHE A 46 31.97 -17.76 3.94
N ASP A 47 32.53 -16.60 4.18
CA ASP A 47 33.70 -16.40 5.02
C ASP A 47 33.28 -16.10 6.46
N SER A 48 34.03 -16.63 7.43
CA SER A 48 33.93 -16.22 8.84
C SER A 48 35.18 -15.46 9.26
N ALA A 49 35.00 -14.32 9.92
CA ALA A 49 36.09 -13.49 10.43
C ALA A 49 36.88 -14.16 11.57
N GLU A 50 36.28 -15.12 12.28
CA GLU A 50 36.83 -15.70 13.51
C GLU A 50 36.77 -17.24 13.49
N ALA A 51 37.84 -17.89 13.97
CA ALA A 51 37.86 -19.34 14.12
C ALA A 51 37.13 -19.76 15.40
N GLY A 52 36.33 -20.82 15.32
CA GLY A 52 35.54 -21.34 16.43
C GLY A 52 34.25 -20.57 16.70
N ALA A 53 33.89 -19.61 15.85
CA ALA A 53 32.69 -18.82 16.02
C ALA A 53 31.40 -19.66 15.90
N GLU A 54 30.33 -19.13 16.47
CA GLU A 54 29.00 -19.73 16.47
C GLU A 54 27.98 -18.74 15.89
N THR A 55 27.05 -19.25 15.09
CA THR A 55 25.96 -18.48 14.47
C THR A 55 24.82 -19.43 14.11
N PHE A 56 23.86 -18.97 13.31
CA PHE A 56 22.77 -19.79 12.78
C PHE A 56 22.36 -19.33 11.39
N ILE A 57 21.75 -20.24 10.63
CA ILE A 57 21.08 -19.97 9.36
C ILE A 57 19.58 -20.29 9.49
N ASP A 58 18.72 -19.55 8.79
CA ASP A 58 17.27 -19.59 8.94
C ASP A 58 16.64 -20.54 7.90
N LEU A 59 15.69 -21.38 8.33
CA LEU A 59 14.91 -22.29 7.46
C LEU A 59 13.59 -22.68 8.12
N VAL A 60 12.47 -22.38 7.46
CA VAL A 60 11.12 -22.83 7.82
C VAL A 60 10.75 -24.00 6.91
N ALA A 61 10.93 -25.22 7.41
CA ALA A 61 10.67 -26.44 6.64
C ALA A 61 10.00 -27.51 7.51
N PRO A 62 9.02 -28.27 6.97
CA PRO A 62 8.47 -29.46 7.63
C PRO A 62 9.52 -30.50 8.02
N ALA A 63 10.57 -30.67 7.22
CA ALA A 63 11.62 -31.64 7.49
C ALA A 63 12.98 -31.18 6.95
N VAL A 64 14.02 -31.37 7.76
CA VAL A 64 15.43 -31.26 7.35
C VAL A 64 16.03 -32.65 7.37
N HIS A 65 16.72 -33.03 6.29
CA HIS A 65 17.24 -34.38 6.07
C HIS A 65 18.74 -34.48 6.26
N ASP A 66 19.48 -33.46 5.83
CA ASP A 66 20.94 -33.46 5.87
C ASP A 66 21.45 -32.03 6.09
N VAL A 67 22.49 -31.90 6.93
CA VAL A 67 23.20 -30.65 7.20
C VAL A 67 24.69 -30.98 7.22
N VAL A 68 25.43 -30.47 6.23
CA VAL A 68 26.87 -30.73 6.08
C VAL A 68 27.61 -29.40 6.12
N LEU A 69 28.43 -29.20 7.15
CA LEU A 69 29.28 -28.02 7.30
C LEU A 69 30.74 -28.41 7.07
N ASN A 70 31.40 -27.81 6.08
CA ASN A 70 32.81 -28.06 5.73
C ASN A 70 33.11 -29.55 5.50
N GLY A 71 32.20 -30.25 4.82
CA GLY A 71 32.29 -31.69 4.54
C GLY A 71 31.99 -32.61 5.74
N LYS A 72 31.63 -32.06 6.90
CA LYS A 72 31.23 -32.82 8.10
C LYS A 72 29.71 -32.78 8.26
N ALA A 73 29.09 -33.96 8.25
CA ALA A 73 27.68 -34.10 8.58
C ALA A 73 27.41 -33.74 10.06
N LEU A 74 26.38 -32.94 10.29
CA LEU A 74 25.87 -32.56 11.61
C LEU A 74 24.62 -33.38 11.93
N ASP A 75 24.38 -33.64 13.21
CA ASP A 75 23.16 -34.31 13.66
C ASP A 75 21.98 -33.34 13.59
N VAL A 76 21.11 -33.52 12.60
CA VAL A 76 19.96 -32.63 12.33
C VAL A 76 19.11 -32.40 13.57
N ALA A 77 18.84 -33.45 14.36
CA ALA A 77 18.00 -33.35 15.55
C ALA A 77 18.63 -32.46 16.65
N SER A 78 19.95 -32.27 16.60
CA SER A 78 20.69 -31.42 17.53
C SER A 78 20.82 -29.97 17.05
N VAL A 79 20.86 -29.74 15.73
CA VAL A 79 21.16 -28.41 15.16
C VAL A 79 19.94 -27.68 14.63
N PHE A 80 18.88 -28.38 14.20
CA PHE A 80 17.66 -27.76 13.68
C PHE A 80 16.60 -27.66 14.77
N ARG A 81 16.28 -26.44 15.19
CA ARG A 81 15.24 -26.15 16.19
C ARG A 81 14.66 -24.76 15.93
N ASP A 82 13.35 -24.60 16.11
CA ASP A 82 12.68 -23.31 16.06
C ASP A 82 12.97 -22.55 14.75
N SER A 83 12.92 -23.26 13.61
CA SER A 83 13.22 -22.72 12.27
C SER A 83 14.64 -22.17 12.07
N ARG A 84 15.59 -22.57 12.92
CA ARG A 84 17.01 -22.18 12.83
C ARG A 84 17.89 -23.42 12.81
N ILE A 85 18.99 -23.36 12.04
CA ILE A 85 20.05 -24.37 12.03
C ILE A 85 21.27 -23.76 12.71
N ALA A 86 21.63 -24.26 13.89
CA ALA A 86 22.79 -23.82 14.65
C ALA A 86 24.10 -24.25 13.96
N LEU A 87 25.01 -23.29 13.77
CA LEU A 87 26.31 -23.49 13.16
C LEU A 87 27.39 -23.18 14.20
N ALA A 88 28.11 -24.22 14.63
CA ALA A 88 29.20 -24.09 15.60
C ALA A 88 30.53 -24.51 14.98
N HIS A 89 31.62 -24.02 15.57
CA HIS A 89 33.00 -24.34 15.15
C HIS A 89 33.31 -23.94 13.70
N LEU A 90 32.86 -22.74 13.29
CA LEU A 90 33.24 -22.17 11.99
C LEU A 90 34.77 -22.07 11.88
N VAL A 91 35.30 -22.30 10.68
CA VAL A 91 36.72 -22.02 10.41
C VAL A 91 36.87 -20.55 10.04
N ALA A 92 38.00 -19.92 10.41
CA ALA A 92 38.29 -18.59 9.89
C ALA A 92 38.55 -18.64 8.38
N GLY A 93 37.98 -17.69 7.63
CA GLY A 93 37.92 -17.71 6.18
C GLY A 93 36.79 -18.62 5.67
N ALA A 94 37.04 -19.31 4.57
CA ALA A 94 36.00 -19.99 3.79
C ALA A 94 35.33 -21.16 4.53
N ASN A 95 34.00 -21.11 4.55
CA ASN A 95 33.10 -22.17 4.98
C ASN A 95 32.13 -22.52 3.85
N GLU A 96 31.70 -23.79 3.81
CA GLU A 96 30.62 -24.27 2.94
C GLU A 96 29.60 -25.03 3.78
N LEU A 97 28.33 -24.62 3.68
CA LEU A 97 27.21 -25.28 4.31
C LEU A 97 26.28 -25.84 3.24
N LYS A 98 25.94 -27.12 3.34
CA LYS A 98 24.88 -27.75 2.55
C LYS A 98 23.72 -28.17 3.44
N VAL A 99 22.51 -27.79 3.06
CA VAL A 99 21.26 -28.16 3.73
C VAL A 99 20.34 -28.85 2.72
N VAL A 100 19.74 -29.97 3.13
CA VAL A 100 18.74 -30.69 2.34
C VAL A 100 17.46 -30.75 3.16
N ALA A 101 16.35 -30.26 2.61
CA ALA A 101 15.06 -30.19 3.30
C ALA A 101 13.90 -30.48 2.36
N ASP A 102 12.76 -30.84 2.94
CA ASP A 102 11.46 -30.77 2.26
C ASP A 102 10.76 -29.50 2.75
N CYS A 103 10.47 -28.58 1.82
CA CYS A 103 9.77 -27.32 2.07
C CYS A 103 8.31 -27.42 1.61
N SER A 104 7.45 -26.55 2.11
CA SER A 104 6.02 -26.53 1.77
C SER A 104 5.68 -25.44 0.77
N TYR A 105 4.73 -25.72 -0.12
CA TYR A 105 3.99 -24.65 -0.79
C TYR A 105 3.10 -23.92 0.22
N THR A 106 2.81 -22.65 -0.04
CA THR A 106 1.86 -21.85 0.74
C THR A 106 0.69 -21.41 -0.14
N ASN A 107 -0.38 -20.92 0.47
CA ASN A 107 -1.51 -20.24 -0.19
C ASN A 107 -1.86 -18.95 0.57
N THR A 108 -0.88 -18.40 1.29
CA THR A 108 -1.02 -17.23 2.16
C THR A 108 -0.38 -15.98 1.55
N GLY A 109 0.24 -16.12 0.38
CA GLY A 109 1.01 -15.06 -0.29
C GLY A 109 2.39 -14.82 0.33
N GLU A 110 2.94 -15.79 1.06
CA GLU A 110 4.28 -15.74 1.70
C GLU A 110 5.12 -16.95 1.27
N GLY A 111 6.43 -16.80 1.02
CA GLY A 111 7.30 -17.91 0.60
C GLY A 111 6.99 -18.36 -0.83
N LEU A 112 7.00 -19.67 -1.11
CA LEU A 112 6.61 -20.21 -2.42
C LEU A 112 5.09 -20.47 -2.45
N HIS A 113 4.35 -19.45 -2.89
CA HIS A 113 2.90 -19.52 -3.05
C HIS A 113 2.53 -20.46 -4.19
N ARG A 114 1.47 -21.26 -4.00
CA ARG A 114 0.86 -22.14 -5.00
C ARG A 114 -0.63 -21.87 -5.12
N PHE A 115 -1.01 -21.42 -6.30
CA PHE A 115 -2.39 -21.21 -6.70
C PHE A 115 -2.80 -22.23 -7.79
N VAL A 116 -4.07 -22.63 -7.82
CA VAL A 116 -4.63 -23.44 -8.92
C VAL A 116 -5.76 -22.66 -9.56
N ASP A 117 -5.64 -22.41 -10.86
CA ASP A 117 -6.64 -21.64 -11.59
C ASP A 117 -7.91 -22.47 -11.83
N PRO A 118 -9.10 -22.02 -11.40
CA PRO A 118 -10.35 -22.73 -11.67
C PRO A 118 -10.72 -22.78 -13.16
N VAL A 119 -10.08 -21.99 -14.03
CA VAL A 119 -10.35 -21.94 -15.47
C VAL A 119 -9.62 -23.05 -16.22
N ASP A 120 -8.32 -23.24 -15.97
CA ASP A 120 -7.47 -24.19 -16.70
C ASP A 120 -6.98 -25.38 -15.87
N GLU A 121 -7.30 -25.39 -14.56
CA GLU A 121 -6.93 -26.40 -13.57
C GLU A 121 -5.40 -26.58 -13.43
N GLN A 122 -4.58 -25.62 -13.88
CA GLN A 122 -3.13 -25.63 -13.74
C GLN A 122 -2.68 -24.95 -12.46
N ALA A 123 -1.56 -25.43 -11.91
CA ALA A 123 -0.87 -24.79 -10.81
C ALA A 123 0.05 -23.64 -11.29
N TYR A 124 0.08 -22.57 -10.50
CA TYR A 124 0.91 -21.39 -10.70
C TYR A 124 1.66 -21.09 -9.40
N LEU A 125 2.98 -20.91 -9.52
CA LEU A 125 3.88 -20.66 -8.41
C LEU A 125 4.53 -19.30 -8.54
N TYR A 126 4.66 -18.59 -7.42
CA TYR A 126 5.51 -17.41 -7.30
C TYR A 126 6.08 -17.31 -5.89
N THR A 127 7.19 -16.60 -5.77
CA THR A 127 7.81 -16.29 -4.47
C THR A 127 7.43 -14.89 -4.00
N GLN A 128 7.11 -14.77 -2.71
CA GLN A 128 7.09 -13.49 -1.98
C GLN A 128 7.99 -13.64 -0.74
N PHE A 129 9.13 -12.94 -0.73
CA PHE A 129 10.16 -13.13 0.31
C PHE A 129 10.31 -11.98 1.27
N GLU A 130 9.94 -10.76 0.89
CA GLU A 130 9.99 -9.64 1.82
C GLU A 130 8.87 -9.77 2.87
N VAL A 131 9.16 -9.65 4.17
CA VAL A 131 10.46 -9.31 4.79
C VAL A 131 11.37 -10.53 5.01
N PRO A 132 10.86 -11.68 5.53
CA PRO A 132 11.72 -12.79 5.90
C PRO A 132 11.08 -14.15 5.53
N ASP A 133 10.73 -14.31 4.26
CA ASP A 133 10.08 -15.52 3.75
C ASP A 133 10.92 -16.28 2.72
N ALA A 134 12.14 -15.82 2.41
CA ALA A 134 13.13 -16.60 1.66
C ALA A 134 13.46 -17.92 2.39
N ARG A 135 13.52 -17.88 3.72
CA ARG A 135 13.70 -19.06 4.57
C ARG A 135 12.61 -20.11 4.46
N ARG A 136 11.45 -19.83 3.84
CA ARG A 136 10.41 -20.84 3.58
C ARG A 136 10.71 -21.70 2.35
N VAL A 137 11.70 -21.31 1.56
CA VAL A 137 12.05 -21.93 0.28
C VAL A 137 13.45 -22.53 0.30
N PHE A 138 14.42 -21.83 0.90
CA PHE A 138 15.80 -22.30 1.01
C PHE A 138 16.47 -21.78 2.28
N ALA A 139 17.53 -22.46 2.74
CA ALA A 139 18.24 -22.03 3.94
C ALA A 139 19.01 -20.73 3.66
N SER A 140 18.82 -19.69 4.47
CA SER A 140 19.43 -18.38 4.20
C SER A 140 19.85 -17.61 5.46
N PHE A 141 20.91 -16.80 5.34
CA PHE A 141 21.24 -15.78 6.34
C PHE A 141 20.34 -14.56 6.09
N GLU A 142 19.10 -14.64 6.56
CA GLU A 142 18.01 -13.76 6.14
C GLU A 142 18.10 -12.35 6.74
N GLN A 143 18.84 -11.46 6.06
CA GLN A 143 18.98 -10.04 6.38
C GLN A 143 19.50 -9.25 5.16
N PRO A 144 19.22 -7.93 5.06
CA PRO A 144 19.51 -7.16 3.86
C PRO A 144 21.01 -6.83 3.64
N ASP A 145 21.82 -6.73 4.69
CA ASP A 145 23.25 -6.39 4.61
C ASP A 145 24.19 -7.57 4.30
N LEU A 146 23.65 -8.79 4.20
CA LEU A 146 24.39 -9.98 3.77
C LEU A 146 24.11 -10.31 2.31
N LYS A 147 24.33 -9.34 1.41
CA LYS A 147 24.21 -9.54 -0.04
C LYS A 147 25.09 -10.69 -0.53
N ALA A 148 24.62 -11.44 -1.52
CA ALA A 148 25.35 -12.55 -2.14
C ALA A 148 24.92 -12.73 -3.62
N SER A 149 25.64 -13.57 -4.37
CA SER A 149 25.14 -14.05 -5.67
C SER A 149 24.26 -15.30 -5.48
N PHE A 150 23.17 -15.40 -6.24
CA PHE A 150 22.24 -16.53 -6.15
C PHE A 150 22.18 -17.30 -7.47
N ARG A 151 22.21 -18.63 -7.40
CA ARG A 151 22.07 -19.51 -8.55
C ARG A 151 20.96 -20.52 -8.30
N PHE A 152 19.88 -20.42 -9.05
CA PHE A 152 18.78 -21.40 -9.01
C PHE A 152 18.97 -22.50 -10.06
N THR A 153 18.77 -23.74 -9.62
CA THR A 153 18.54 -24.90 -10.51
C THR A 153 17.16 -25.45 -10.17
N VAL A 154 16.24 -25.43 -11.13
CA VAL A 154 14.84 -25.76 -10.86
C VAL A 154 14.41 -26.86 -11.81
N LYS A 155 13.91 -27.96 -11.25
CA LYS A 155 13.18 -28.97 -11.99
C LYS A 155 11.69 -28.70 -11.86
N ALA A 156 10.98 -28.60 -12.97
CA ALA A 156 9.55 -28.28 -12.99
C ALA A 156 8.77 -29.29 -13.86
N PRO A 157 7.42 -29.28 -13.82
CA PRO A 157 6.61 -30.08 -14.74
C PRO A 157 6.90 -29.74 -16.20
N ALA A 158 6.79 -30.75 -17.07
CA ALA A 158 6.99 -30.58 -18.50
C ALA A 158 6.00 -29.54 -19.09
N GLY A 159 6.51 -28.66 -19.95
CA GLY A 159 5.71 -27.59 -20.59
C GLY A 159 5.49 -26.34 -19.73
N TRP A 160 6.02 -26.30 -18.51
CA TRP A 160 6.03 -25.08 -17.70
C TRP A 160 7.15 -24.13 -18.13
N THR A 161 6.97 -22.85 -17.87
CA THR A 161 8.03 -21.84 -17.92
C THR A 161 8.53 -21.58 -16.50
N VAL A 162 9.83 -21.36 -16.36
CA VAL A 162 10.46 -20.96 -15.08
C VAL A 162 11.16 -19.61 -15.28
N ILE A 163 10.84 -18.65 -14.43
CA ILE A 163 11.39 -17.29 -14.43
C ILE A 163 12.07 -17.04 -13.08
N SER A 164 13.24 -16.40 -13.11
CA SER A 164 13.97 -15.96 -11.93
C SER A 164 14.65 -14.61 -12.22
N ASN A 165 15.48 -14.10 -11.32
CA ASN A 165 16.17 -12.82 -11.48
C ASN A 165 17.05 -12.77 -12.75
N SER A 166 17.83 -13.83 -12.98
CA SER A 166 18.69 -13.98 -14.15
C SER A 166 17.89 -14.38 -15.41
N PRO A 167 18.39 -14.10 -16.63
CA PRO A 167 17.74 -14.53 -17.87
C PRO A 167 17.41 -16.02 -17.88
N THR A 168 16.18 -16.34 -18.29
CA THR A 168 15.69 -17.73 -18.35
C THR A 168 16.51 -18.55 -19.36
N PRO A 169 17.17 -19.64 -18.92
CA PRO A 169 17.90 -20.52 -19.83
C PRO A 169 16.95 -21.47 -20.58
N GLU A 170 17.44 -22.06 -21.67
CA GLU A 170 16.78 -23.21 -22.28
C GLU A 170 16.85 -24.42 -21.33
N PRO A 171 15.72 -25.10 -21.06
CA PRO A 171 15.71 -26.26 -20.17
C PRO A 171 16.37 -27.49 -20.80
N VAL A 172 16.99 -28.33 -19.96
CA VAL A 172 17.47 -29.67 -20.32
C VAL A 172 16.78 -30.68 -19.42
N ASP A 173 16.03 -31.62 -20.00
CA ASP A 173 15.24 -32.62 -19.27
C ASP A 173 14.33 -32.01 -18.17
N ASP A 174 13.62 -30.93 -18.51
CA ASP A 174 12.76 -30.14 -17.61
C ASP A 174 13.51 -29.54 -16.41
N VAL A 175 14.81 -29.26 -16.56
CA VAL A 175 15.65 -28.58 -15.58
C VAL A 175 16.18 -27.25 -16.15
N TRP A 176 15.91 -26.16 -15.44
CA TRP A 176 16.42 -24.82 -15.71
C TRP A 176 17.61 -24.55 -14.78
N SER A 177 18.78 -24.25 -15.34
CA SER A 177 19.98 -23.90 -14.56
C SER A 177 20.37 -22.47 -14.86
N PHE A 178 19.92 -21.55 -13.99
CA PHE A 178 20.13 -20.12 -14.17
C PHE A 178 21.61 -19.74 -13.97
N GLU A 179 22.02 -18.64 -14.60
CA GLU A 179 23.31 -18.01 -14.29
C GLU A 179 23.24 -17.30 -12.92
N PRO A 180 24.36 -17.20 -12.18
CA PRO A 180 24.40 -16.47 -10.92
C PRO A 180 23.98 -15.00 -11.08
N THR A 181 23.17 -14.50 -10.14
CA THR A 181 22.82 -13.07 -10.08
C THR A 181 24.05 -12.20 -9.74
N PRO A 182 24.01 -10.88 -10.01
CA PRO A 182 24.81 -9.92 -9.27
C PRO A 182 24.59 -10.05 -7.75
N ARG A 183 25.41 -9.36 -6.95
CA ARG A 183 25.25 -9.34 -5.49
C ARG A 183 23.97 -8.59 -5.13
N ILE A 184 23.00 -9.29 -4.56
CA ILE A 184 21.69 -8.78 -4.13
C ILE A 184 21.34 -9.33 -2.75
N SER A 185 20.33 -8.77 -2.12
CA SER A 185 19.80 -9.23 -0.82
C SER A 185 18.95 -10.49 -1.00
N THR A 186 18.77 -11.31 0.05
CA THR A 186 17.97 -12.55 -0.03
C THR A 186 16.51 -12.28 -0.40
N TYR A 187 15.93 -11.18 0.10
CA TYR A 187 14.50 -10.88 -0.05
C TYR A 187 14.08 -10.48 -1.48
N VAL A 188 15.02 -10.06 -2.33
CA VAL A 188 14.76 -9.66 -3.73
C VAL A 188 15.06 -10.78 -4.72
N THR A 189 15.37 -11.98 -4.22
CA THR A 189 15.46 -13.17 -5.08
C THR A 189 14.06 -13.65 -5.46
N ALA A 190 13.88 -14.17 -6.67
CA ALA A 190 12.58 -14.60 -7.14
C ALA A 190 12.61 -15.92 -7.90
N LEU A 191 11.50 -16.64 -7.78
CA LEU A 191 11.17 -17.78 -8.61
C LEU A 191 9.67 -17.80 -8.93
N ILE A 192 9.37 -17.86 -10.22
CA ILE A 192 8.01 -17.98 -10.74
C ILE A 192 7.98 -19.17 -11.68
N ALA A 193 6.98 -20.05 -11.53
CA ALA A 193 6.88 -21.25 -12.33
C ALA A 193 5.42 -21.62 -12.62
N GLY A 194 5.15 -21.99 -13.86
CA GLY A 194 3.79 -22.34 -14.31
C GLY A 194 3.66 -22.24 -15.82
N PRO A 195 2.50 -22.60 -16.38
CA PRO A 195 2.21 -22.44 -17.80
C PRO A 195 1.82 -20.99 -18.14
N TYR A 196 2.64 -20.02 -17.75
CA TYR A 196 2.40 -18.59 -17.98
C TYR A 196 2.37 -18.26 -19.48
N HIS A 197 1.43 -17.41 -19.87
CA HIS A 197 1.47 -16.68 -21.13
C HIS A 197 2.51 -15.55 -21.04
N ALA A 198 3.22 -15.26 -22.13
CA ALA A 198 4.27 -14.25 -22.16
C ALA A 198 4.18 -13.35 -23.40
N VAL A 199 4.43 -12.07 -23.21
CA VAL A 199 4.68 -11.08 -24.27
C VAL A 199 6.06 -10.47 -24.04
N HIS A 200 6.87 -10.38 -25.08
CA HIS A 200 8.25 -9.90 -24.99
C HIS A 200 8.48 -8.61 -25.75
N SER A 201 9.39 -7.79 -25.24
CA SER A 201 9.89 -6.59 -25.89
C SER A 201 11.36 -6.33 -25.52
N THR A 202 11.88 -5.18 -25.92
CA THR A 202 13.21 -4.71 -25.53
C THR A 202 13.15 -3.21 -25.22
N TYR A 203 14.07 -2.79 -24.36
CA TYR A 203 14.42 -1.39 -24.16
C TYR A 203 15.87 -1.18 -24.63
N GLU A 204 16.10 -0.16 -25.47
CA GLU A 204 17.41 0.17 -26.01
C GLU A 204 17.76 1.62 -25.74
N LYS A 205 18.90 1.88 -25.10
CA LYS A 205 19.44 3.24 -24.87
C LYS A 205 20.95 3.22 -24.78
N ASP A 206 21.61 4.14 -25.46
CA ASP A 206 23.08 4.34 -25.41
C ASP A 206 23.91 3.06 -25.61
N GLY A 207 23.41 2.12 -26.43
CA GLY A 207 24.04 0.83 -26.72
C GLY A 207 23.74 -0.29 -25.71
N GLN A 208 23.03 -0.01 -24.62
CA GLN A 208 22.44 -1.02 -23.74
C GLN A 208 21.15 -1.57 -24.37
N VAL A 209 20.97 -2.89 -24.28
CA VAL A 209 19.73 -3.60 -24.65
C VAL A 209 19.26 -4.39 -23.43
N VAL A 210 18.06 -4.08 -22.95
CA VAL A 210 17.42 -4.78 -21.83
C VAL A 210 16.22 -5.56 -22.36
N PRO A 211 16.24 -6.91 -22.30
CA PRO A 211 15.06 -7.73 -22.57
C PRO A 211 13.94 -7.42 -21.59
N LEU A 212 12.72 -7.26 -22.11
CA LEU A 212 11.52 -7.03 -21.31
C LEU A 212 10.54 -8.20 -21.50
N GLY A 213 9.90 -8.64 -20.42
CA GLY A 213 8.85 -9.64 -20.43
C GLY A 213 7.64 -9.22 -19.62
N ILE A 214 6.44 -9.56 -20.11
CA ILE A 214 5.19 -9.46 -19.35
C ILE A 214 4.56 -10.83 -19.32
N TYR A 215 4.19 -11.30 -18.12
CA TYR A 215 3.65 -12.64 -17.90
C TYR A 215 2.30 -12.58 -17.18
N CYS A 216 1.36 -13.42 -17.59
CA CYS A 216 0.10 -13.63 -16.87
C CYS A 216 -0.37 -15.08 -17.06
N ARG A 217 -1.40 -15.49 -16.31
CA ARG A 217 -2.06 -16.79 -16.57
C ARG A 217 -2.72 -16.77 -17.96
N PRO A 218 -2.79 -17.89 -18.69
CA PRO A 218 -3.48 -17.97 -19.99
C PRO A 218 -4.94 -17.51 -19.93
N SER A 219 -5.63 -17.75 -18.81
CA SER A 219 -7.00 -17.28 -18.57
C SER A 219 -7.15 -15.75 -18.54
N LEU A 220 -6.05 -15.01 -18.41
CA LEU A 220 -6.01 -13.54 -18.45
C LEU A 220 -5.41 -12.97 -19.74
N ALA A 221 -4.86 -13.82 -20.62
CA ALA A 221 -4.10 -13.37 -21.78
C ALA A 221 -4.91 -12.51 -22.77
N GLU A 222 -6.21 -12.78 -22.92
CA GLU A 222 -7.08 -11.98 -23.79
C GLU A 222 -7.34 -10.56 -23.28
N TYR A 223 -7.14 -10.33 -21.98
CA TYR A 223 -7.34 -9.04 -21.31
C TYR A 223 -6.03 -8.26 -21.12
N LEU A 224 -4.89 -8.86 -21.48
CA LEU A 224 -3.58 -8.26 -21.28
C LEU A 224 -3.30 -7.16 -22.31
N ASP A 225 -3.15 -5.93 -21.84
CA ASP A 225 -2.81 -4.73 -22.61
C ASP A 225 -1.30 -4.46 -22.57
N ALA A 226 -0.52 -5.44 -23.03
CA ALA A 226 0.94 -5.44 -22.95
C ALA A 226 1.62 -4.19 -23.56
N ASP A 227 1.05 -3.63 -24.62
CA ASP A 227 1.61 -2.44 -25.28
C ASP A 227 1.59 -1.20 -24.36
N ASP A 228 0.51 -0.99 -23.60
CA ASP A 228 0.39 0.11 -22.65
C ASP A 228 1.30 -0.09 -21.43
N ILE A 229 1.41 -1.32 -20.94
CA ILE A 229 2.33 -1.69 -19.84
C ILE A 229 3.78 -1.45 -20.27
N PHE A 230 4.18 -1.88 -21.47
CA PHE A 230 5.51 -1.60 -21.99
C PHE A 230 5.75 -0.11 -22.24
N ALA A 231 4.74 0.65 -22.64
CA ALA A 231 4.88 2.10 -22.82
C ALA A 231 5.22 2.80 -21.49
N VAL A 232 4.50 2.48 -20.40
CA VAL A 232 4.82 2.99 -19.06
C VAL A 232 6.21 2.56 -18.61
N THR A 233 6.55 1.29 -18.83
CA THR A 233 7.86 0.74 -18.47
C THR A 233 8.99 1.53 -19.16
N ARG A 234 8.90 1.77 -20.48
CA ARG A 234 9.90 2.54 -21.22
C ARG A 234 10.00 3.99 -20.77
N GLN A 235 8.87 4.64 -20.47
CA GLN A 235 8.85 5.99 -19.88
C GLN A 235 9.67 6.01 -18.57
N GLY A 236 9.45 5.04 -17.69
CA GLY A 236 10.23 4.90 -16.46
C GLY A 236 11.71 4.68 -16.71
N PHE A 237 12.09 3.76 -17.61
CA PHE A 237 13.50 3.54 -17.98
C PHE A 237 14.19 4.80 -18.51
N GLU A 238 13.51 5.58 -19.35
CA GLU A 238 14.05 6.82 -19.90
C GLU A 238 14.30 7.85 -18.79
N TRP A 239 13.30 8.09 -17.94
CA TRP A 239 13.33 9.10 -16.91
C TRP A 239 14.26 8.72 -15.75
N PHE A 240 14.18 7.49 -15.23
CA PHE A 240 15.02 7.05 -14.11
C PHE A 240 16.50 7.01 -14.49
N GLN A 241 16.87 6.50 -15.67
CA GLN A 241 18.29 6.50 -16.07
C GLN A 241 18.83 7.91 -16.29
N GLU A 242 18.01 8.86 -16.76
CA GLU A 242 18.41 10.27 -16.85
C GLU A 242 18.58 10.89 -15.46
N LYS A 243 17.57 10.77 -14.59
CA LYS A 243 17.57 11.43 -13.28
C LYS A 243 18.58 10.83 -12.31
N PHE A 244 18.77 9.52 -12.34
CA PHE A 244 19.71 8.81 -11.48
C PHE A 244 21.13 8.75 -12.06
N ASP A 245 21.31 9.12 -13.33
CA ASP A 245 22.60 9.08 -14.06
C ASP A 245 23.37 7.77 -13.82
N TYR A 246 22.61 6.67 -13.89
CA TYR A 246 23.09 5.31 -13.69
C TYR A 246 22.27 4.35 -14.56
N ALA A 247 22.96 3.57 -15.40
CA ALA A 247 22.30 2.62 -16.30
C ALA A 247 21.60 1.49 -15.54
N TYR A 248 20.55 0.90 -16.11
CA TYR A 248 19.80 -0.18 -15.48
C TYR A 248 20.75 -1.32 -15.05
N PRO A 249 20.71 -1.75 -13.76
CA PRO A 249 21.77 -2.57 -13.18
C PRO A 249 21.64 -4.09 -13.39
N PHE A 250 20.53 -4.56 -13.98
CA PHE A 250 20.27 -6.00 -14.16
C PHE A 250 20.18 -6.41 -15.63
N ALA A 251 20.21 -7.72 -15.89
CA ALA A 251 20.32 -8.27 -17.24
C ALA A 251 19.00 -8.29 -18.03
N LYS A 252 17.85 -8.22 -17.35
CA LYS A 252 16.49 -8.20 -17.92
C LYS A 252 15.52 -7.50 -16.95
N TYR A 253 14.32 -7.20 -17.42
CA TYR A 253 13.23 -6.71 -16.58
C TYR A 253 11.91 -7.39 -16.97
N ASP A 254 11.48 -8.35 -16.13
CA ASP A 254 10.21 -9.05 -16.31
C ASP A 254 9.18 -8.55 -15.31
N GLN A 255 7.93 -8.43 -15.76
CA GLN A 255 6.75 -8.10 -14.95
C GLN A 255 5.79 -9.29 -14.97
N LEU A 256 5.52 -9.87 -13.81
CA LEU A 256 4.77 -11.11 -13.66
C LEU A 256 3.47 -10.84 -12.90
N PHE A 257 2.35 -10.84 -13.60
CA PHE A 257 1.01 -10.71 -13.01
C PHE A 257 0.59 -12.04 -12.36
N VAL A 258 0.71 -12.11 -11.04
CA VAL A 258 0.54 -13.34 -10.24
C VAL A 258 -0.77 -13.34 -9.43
N PRO A 259 -1.41 -14.50 -9.26
CA PRO A 259 -2.67 -14.63 -8.54
C PRO A 259 -2.47 -14.53 -7.02
N GLU A 260 -3.52 -14.13 -6.28
CA GLU A 260 -3.54 -14.14 -4.81
C GLU A 260 -2.36 -13.42 -4.14
N PHE A 261 -1.87 -12.33 -4.75
CA PHE A 261 -0.78 -11.54 -4.20
C PHE A 261 -1.27 -10.61 -3.09
N ASN A 262 -0.57 -10.56 -1.94
CA ASN A 262 -0.97 -9.76 -0.77
C ASN A 262 -0.81 -8.26 -0.98
N ALA A 263 0.26 -7.85 -1.66
CA ALA A 263 0.60 -6.46 -1.89
C ALA A 263 0.14 -5.97 -3.27
N GLY A 264 0.53 -4.74 -3.63
CA GLY A 264 0.39 -4.24 -5.01
C GLY A 264 1.33 -4.97 -5.97
N ALA A 265 2.61 -5.01 -5.59
CA ALA A 265 3.70 -5.67 -6.30
C ALA A 265 4.89 -5.91 -5.35
N MET A 266 5.98 -6.47 -5.88
CA MET A 266 7.25 -6.72 -5.17
C MET A 266 8.41 -6.60 -6.16
N GLU A 267 9.45 -5.89 -5.75
CA GLU A 267 10.54 -5.39 -6.58
C GLU A 267 11.62 -6.42 -6.89
N ASN A 268 11.30 -7.71 -6.94
CA ASN A 268 12.35 -8.73 -7.07
C ASN A 268 13.27 -8.43 -8.27
N ALA A 269 14.59 -8.34 -8.04
CA ALA A 269 15.54 -7.79 -8.99
C ALA A 269 15.42 -8.41 -10.39
N GLY A 270 14.93 -7.64 -11.36
CA GLY A 270 14.71 -8.05 -12.76
C GLY A 270 13.57 -9.05 -13.01
N ALA A 271 12.76 -9.40 -12.00
CA ALA A 271 11.63 -10.32 -12.07
C ALA A 271 10.48 -9.88 -11.12
N VAL A 272 9.96 -8.68 -11.37
CA VAL A 272 8.94 -8.01 -10.55
C VAL A 272 7.63 -8.78 -10.59
N THR A 273 7.04 -9.08 -9.42
CA THR A 273 5.72 -9.70 -9.32
C THR A 273 4.67 -8.63 -9.02
N ILE A 274 3.54 -8.66 -9.73
CA ILE A 274 2.45 -7.68 -9.64
C ILE A 274 1.16 -8.47 -9.42
N ARG A 275 0.23 -7.97 -8.60
CA ARG A 275 -1.07 -8.65 -8.43
C ARG A 275 -1.85 -8.71 -9.76
N ASP A 276 -2.41 -9.87 -10.09
CA ASP A 276 -3.09 -10.10 -11.38
C ASP A 276 -4.38 -9.30 -11.60
N GLN A 277 -4.92 -8.69 -10.54
CA GLN A 277 -6.07 -7.78 -10.61
C GLN A 277 -5.79 -6.49 -11.41
N TYR A 278 -4.52 -6.21 -11.72
CA TYR A 278 -4.12 -5.12 -12.62
C TYR A 278 -4.22 -5.51 -14.11
N VAL A 279 -4.59 -6.75 -14.42
CA VAL A 279 -5.07 -7.16 -15.74
C VAL A 279 -6.59 -7.06 -15.75
N PHE A 280 -7.11 -5.97 -16.32
CA PHE A 280 -8.52 -5.61 -16.20
C PHE A 280 -9.40 -6.42 -17.16
N ARG A 281 -10.28 -7.25 -16.60
CA ARG A 281 -11.23 -8.11 -17.34
C ARG A 281 -12.51 -7.39 -17.80
N SER A 282 -12.67 -6.14 -17.39
CA SER A 282 -13.89 -5.33 -17.55
C SER A 282 -13.49 -3.87 -17.61
N LYS A 283 -14.45 -2.99 -17.92
CA LYS A 283 -14.15 -1.56 -18.01
C LYS A 283 -13.73 -1.04 -16.64
N VAL A 284 -12.63 -0.30 -16.62
CA VAL A 284 -12.15 0.46 -15.46
C VAL A 284 -12.00 1.93 -15.83
N THR A 285 -11.89 2.78 -14.81
CA THR A 285 -11.64 4.22 -14.97
C THR A 285 -10.18 4.50 -15.23
N ASP A 286 -9.85 5.67 -15.78
CA ASP A 286 -8.47 6.13 -16.00
C ASP A 286 -7.62 6.09 -14.72
N ALA A 287 -8.20 6.42 -13.56
CA ALA A 287 -7.53 6.30 -12.27
C ALA A 287 -7.02 4.88 -11.94
N ALA A 288 -7.65 3.82 -12.47
CA ALA A 288 -7.15 2.45 -12.29
C ALA A 288 -5.91 2.19 -13.15
N TYR A 289 -5.87 2.74 -14.36
CA TYR A 289 -4.68 2.71 -15.22
C TYR A 289 -3.55 3.56 -14.64
N GLU A 290 -3.86 4.72 -14.04
CA GLU A 290 -2.90 5.56 -13.32
C GLU A 290 -2.26 4.80 -12.14
N VAL A 291 -3.06 4.13 -11.32
CA VAL A 291 -2.57 3.33 -10.18
C VAL A 291 -1.68 2.18 -10.67
N ARG A 292 -2.10 1.45 -11.72
CA ARG A 292 -1.26 0.40 -12.29
C ARG A 292 0.07 0.95 -12.81
N ALA A 293 0.04 2.10 -13.47
CA ALA A 293 1.24 2.75 -13.96
C ALA A 293 2.15 3.25 -12.83
N ALA A 294 1.58 3.78 -11.75
CA ALA A 294 2.29 4.15 -10.54
C ALA A 294 3.03 2.94 -9.98
N THR A 295 2.33 1.83 -9.73
CA THR A 295 2.96 0.57 -9.27
C THR A 295 4.09 0.11 -10.19
N ILE A 296 3.88 0.06 -11.51
CA ILE A 296 4.95 -0.33 -12.45
C ILE A 296 6.20 0.57 -12.32
N LEU A 297 6.01 1.87 -12.13
CA LEU A 297 7.09 2.84 -11.98
C LEU A 297 7.76 2.76 -10.60
N HIS A 298 7.00 2.47 -9.53
CA HIS A 298 7.50 2.21 -8.18
C HIS A 298 8.45 1.00 -8.18
N GLU A 299 7.99 -0.13 -8.72
CA GLU A 299 8.80 -1.35 -8.82
C GLU A 299 10.04 -1.15 -9.71
N LEU A 300 9.92 -0.37 -10.79
CA LEU A 300 11.07 -0.08 -11.64
C LEU A 300 12.08 0.84 -10.92
N ALA A 301 11.63 1.79 -10.11
CA ALA A 301 12.51 2.66 -9.32
C ALA A 301 13.33 1.85 -8.29
N HIS A 302 12.75 0.79 -7.74
CA HIS A 302 13.41 -0.09 -6.77
C HIS A 302 14.65 -0.80 -7.31
N MET A 303 14.73 -1.00 -8.63
CA MET A 303 15.91 -1.54 -9.30
C MET A 303 17.18 -0.73 -8.98
N TRP A 304 17.02 0.56 -8.66
CA TRP A 304 18.07 1.41 -8.09
C TRP A 304 17.94 1.55 -6.56
N PHE A 305 16.78 1.98 -6.06
CA PHE A 305 16.50 2.20 -4.63
C PHE A 305 15.92 0.94 -3.96
N GLY A 306 16.78 0.08 -3.43
CA GLY A 306 16.38 -1.15 -2.75
C GLY A 306 17.17 -2.34 -3.23
N ASP A 307 17.39 -2.46 -4.55
CA ASP A 307 18.16 -3.58 -5.11
C ASP A 307 19.64 -3.24 -5.29
N LEU A 308 19.93 -2.23 -6.12
CA LEU A 308 21.30 -1.78 -6.39
C LEU A 308 21.92 -1.24 -5.10
N VAL A 309 21.21 -0.34 -4.41
CA VAL A 309 21.62 0.19 -3.12
C VAL A 309 20.51 -0.10 -2.11
N THR A 310 20.84 -0.84 -1.06
CA THR A 310 19.88 -1.34 -0.07
C THR A 310 20.20 -0.76 1.30
N MET A 311 19.22 -0.61 2.19
CA MET A 311 19.51 -0.29 3.59
C MET A 311 20.37 -1.38 4.26
N GLU A 312 21.17 -1.00 5.26
CA GLU A 312 21.86 -1.97 6.13
C GLU A 312 20.90 -2.78 7.00
N TRP A 313 19.85 -2.13 7.51
CA TRP A 313 18.81 -2.76 8.31
C TRP A 313 17.48 -2.03 8.10
N TRP A 314 16.39 -2.71 8.43
CA TRP A 314 15.01 -2.27 8.18
C TRP A 314 14.60 -0.95 8.84
N ASN A 315 15.39 -0.38 9.76
CA ASN A 315 15.14 0.98 10.28
C ASN A 315 15.20 2.07 9.20
N ASP A 316 15.92 1.79 8.12
CA ASP A 316 16.04 2.67 6.96
C ASP A 316 15.23 2.14 5.76
N LEU A 317 14.25 1.24 5.96
CA LEU A 317 13.36 0.73 4.89
C LEU A 317 12.69 1.85 4.10
N TRP A 318 12.37 2.97 4.76
CA TRP A 318 11.81 4.15 4.11
C TRP A 318 12.73 4.71 3.00
N LEU A 319 14.06 4.50 3.06
CA LEU A 319 14.97 4.91 1.99
C LEU A 319 14.68 4.19 0.68
N ASN A 320 14.13 2.98 0.73
CA ASN A 320 13.67 2.27 -0.45
C ASN A 320 12.27 2.78 -0.81
N GLU A 321 11.33 2.63 0.13
CA GLU A 321 9.90 2.75 -0.17
C GLU A 321 9.43 4.18 -0.39
N SER A 322 9.88 5.12 0.45
CA SER A 322 9.54 6.53 0.24
C SER A 322 10.13 7.07 -1.06
N PHE A 323 11.34 6.63 -1.43
CA PHE A 323 12.00 7.06 -2.65
C PHE A 323 11.31 6.49 -3.89
N ALA A 324 10.96 5.21 -3.89
CA ALA A 324 10.20 4.60 -4.97
C ALA A 324 8.84 5.29 -5.14
N THR A 325 8.11 5.55 -4.05
CA THR A 325 6.82 6.28 -4.08
C THR A 325 7.00 7.75 -4.50
N PHE A 326 8.09 8.41 -4.14
CA PHE A 326 8.37 9.76 -4.66
C PHE A 326 8.67 9.71 -6.17
N ALA A 327 9.50 8.75 -6.58
CA ALA A 327 10.00 8.62 -7.95
C ALA A 327 8.89 8.20 -8.92
N GLU A 328 7.95 7.33 -8.52
CA GLU A 328 6.80 6.95 -9.35
C GLU A 328 5.97 8.20 -9.71
N VAL A 329 5.62 9.01 -8.71
CA VAL A 329 4.72 10.16 -8.88
C VAL A 329 5.45 11.27 -9.63
N ALA A 330 6.72 11.50 -9.32
CA ALA A 330 7.57 12.45 -10.02
C ALA A 330 7.77 12.05 -11.50
N CYS A 331 7.92 10.76 -11.80
CA CYS A 331 8.00 10.27 -13.18
C CYS A 331 6.69 10.54 -13.93
N GLN A 332 5.52 10.21 -13.36
CA GLN A 332 4.22 10.52 -13.98
C GLN A 332 4.01 12.02 -14.17
N ALA A 333 4.38 12.85 -13.19
CA ALA A 333 4.16 14.29 -13.23
C ALA A 333 5.09 15.02 -14.20
N TYR A 334 6.35 14.57 -14.32
CA TYR A 334 7.42 15.34 -14.95
C TYR A 334 8.04 14.70 -16.20
N ALA A 335 7.81 13.42 -16.47
CA ALA A 335 8.29 12.80 -17.70
C ALA A 335 7.55 13.38 -18.91
N GLU A 336 8.32 13.71 -19.96
CA GLU A 336 7.75 14.24 -21.19
C GLU A 336 6.80 13.21 -21.82
N GLY A 337 5.60 13.66 -22.21
CA GLY A 337 4.61 12.79 -22.84
C GLY A 337 3.86 11.85 -21.90
N SER A 338 4.03 11.97 -20.58
CA SER A 338 3.27 11.14 -19.65
C SER A 338 1.76 11.34 -19.77
N LYS A 339 1.00 10.24 -19.60
CA LYS A 339 -0.48 10.26 -19.61
C LYS A 339 -1.06 10.96 -18.38
N TRP A 340 -0.32 11.03 -17.26
CA TRP A 340 -0.81 11.53 -15.96
C TRP A 340 0.05 12.68 -15.39
N PRO A 341 0.14 13.83 -16.07
CA PRO A 341 0.94 14.98 -15.60
C PRO A 341 0.41 15.61 -14.30
N HIS A 342 -0.79 15.21 -13.87
CA HIS A 342 -1.45 15.69 -12.65
C HIS A 342 -1.41 14.67 -11.51
N SER A 343 -0.53 13.67 -11.56
CA SER A 343 -0.44 12.60 -10.54
C SER A 343 -0.28 13.10 -9.09
N TRP A 344 0.30 14.29 -8.88
CA TRP A 344 0.34 14.93 -7.56
C TRP A 344 -1.05 15.28 -6.98
N THR A 345 -2.05 15.52 -7.82
CA THR A 345 -3.46 15.73 -7.43
C THR A 345 -4.05 14.42 -6.89
N THR A 346 -3.84 13.32 -7.59
CA THR A 346 -4.25 11.98 -7.15
C THR A 346 -3.54 11.62 -5.84
N PHE A 347 -2.22 11.78 -5.79
CA PHE A 347 -1.40 11.53 -4.60
C PHE A 347 -1.89 12.31 -3.37
N ALA A 348 -2.23 13.59 -3.52
CA ALA A 348 -2.73 14.43 -2.43
C ALA A 348 -4.05 13.91 -1.83
N ASN A 349 -4.95 13.33 -2.63
CA ASN A 349 -6.25 12.84 -2.16
C ASN A 349 -6.24 11.37 -1.71
N SER A 350 -5.34 10.55 -2.25
CA SER A 350 -5.25 9.12 -1.94
C SER A 350 -4.14 8.84 -0.92
N MET A 351 -2.88 8.86 -1.37
CA MET A 351 -1.70 8.48 -0.61
C MET A 351 -1.47 9.38 0.59
N LYS A 352 -1.53 10.70 0.40
CA LYS A 352 -1.31 11.65 1.50
C LYS A 352 -2.40 11.58 2.56
N THR A 353 -3.65 11.34 2.16
CA THR A 353 -4.76 11.07 3.09
C THR A 353 -4.51 9.80 3.92
N TRP A 354 -3.96 8.74 3.31
CA TRP A 354 -3.56 7.53 4.03
C TRP A 354 -2.45 7.80 5.05
N ALA A 355 -1.42 8.57 4.67
CA ALA A 355 -0.38 9.01 5.59
C ALA A 355 -0.96 9.80 6.77
N TYR A 356 -1.84 10.79 6.53
CA TYR A 356 -2.48 11.54 7.61
C TYR A 356 -3.31 10.65 8.52
N ARG A 357 -3.94 9.60 8.00
CA ARG A 357 -4.62 8.60 8.84
C ARG A 357 -3.64 7.88 9.74
N GLN A 358 -2.54 7.37 9.18
CA GLN A 358 -1.54 6.59 9.91
C GLN A 358 -0.85 7.42 10.99
N ASP A 359 -0.43 8.64 10.66
CA ASP A 359 0.31 9.53 11.57
C ASP A 359 -0.56 10.15 12.69
N GLN A 360 -1.87 9.87 12.67
CA GLN A 360 -2.83 10.19 13.74
C GLN A 360 -3.21 8.98 14.61
N LEU A 361 -2.59 7.81 14.41
CA LEU A 361 -2.86 6.61 15.23
C LEU A 361 -1.92 6.54 16.47
N PRO A 362 -2.29 5.79 17.52
CA PRO A 362 -1.43 5.51 18.68
C PRO A 362 -0.07 4.88 18.33
N SER A 363 0.03 4.29 17.15
CA SER A 363 1.21 3.67 16.59
C SER A 363 2.08 4.61 15.76
N THR A 364 1.73 5.90 15.65
CA THR A 364 2.56 6.88 14.93
C THR A 364 4.02 6.79 15.37
N HIS A 365 4.91 6.93 14.39
CA HIS A 365 6.34 6.87 14.56
C HIS A 365 7.04 7.87 13.64
N PRO A 366 8.31 8.22 13.91
CA PRO A 366 9.15 8.91 12.94
C PRO A 366 9.31 8.10 11.65
N ILE A 367 9.59 8.77 10.52
CA ILE A 367 9.89 8.07 9.26
C ILE A 367 11.05 7.08 9.46
N MET A 368 12.11 7.51 10.15
CA MET A 368 13.18 6.63 10.63
C MET A 368 12.76 5.97 11.94
N ALA A 369 12.02 4.86 11.83
CA ALA A 369 11.55 4.10 12.99
C ALA A 369 12.67 3.26 13.62
N ASP A 370 12.64 3.08 14.94
CA ASP A 370 13.51 2.12 15.62
C ASP A 370 12.98 0.70 15.44
N ILE A 371 13.56 -0.04 14.49
CA ILE A 371 13.21 -1.42 14.19
C ILE A 371 14.15 -2.37 14.93
N ARG A 372 13.61 -3.04 15.96
CA ARG A 372 14.42 -3.89 16.86
C ARG A 372 14.51 -5.33 16.36
N ASP A 373 13.51 -5.79 15.63
CA ASP A 373 13.37 -7.16 15.16
C ASP A 373 12.41 -7.23 13.95
N LEU A 374 12.25 -8.42 13.34
CA LEU A 374 11.42 -8.60 12.13
C LEU A 374 9.92 -8.38 12.37
N ASP A 375 9.41 -8.65 13.57
CA ASP A 375 7.99 -8.42 13.87
C ASP A 375 7.67 -6.91 13.87
N ASP A 376 8.63 -6.06 14.29
CA ASP A 376 8.51 -4.60 14.15
C ASP A 376 8.46 -4.17 12.66
N VAL A 377 9.19 -4.85 11.76
CA VAL A 377 9.20 -4.52 10.32
C VAL A 377 7.84 -4.79 9.69
N LEU A 378 7.27 -5.97 9.94
CA LEU A 378 6.04 -6.44 9.30
C LEU A 378 4.84 -5.51 9.54
N VAL A 379 4.81 -4.81 10.68
CA VAL A 379 3.74 -3.85 11.00
C VAL A 379 4.10 -2.40 10.65
N ASN A 380 5.27 -2.13 10.05
CA ASN A 380 5.75 -0.80 9.67
C ASN A 380 5.63 -0.50 8.15
N PHE A 381 5.11 -1.44 7.35
CA PHE A 381 4.67 -1.17 5.98
C PHE A 381 3.35 -0.40 5.98
N ASP A 382 3.44 0.88 6.31
CA ASP A 382 2.27 1.73 6.53
C ASP A 382 2.36 3.08 5.82
N GLY A 383 1.32 3.90 5.99
CA GLY A 383 1.23 5.20 5.33
C GLY A 383 2.35 6.18 5.71
N ILE A 384 3.08 5.94 6.80
CA ILE A 384 4.24 6.75 7.18
C ILE A 384 5.45 6.39 6.29
N THR A 385 5.76 5.10 6.17
CA THR A 385 6.92 4.60 5.40
C THR A 385 6.82 4.93 3.91
N TYR A 386 5.62 4.87 3.32
CA TYR A 386 5.40 5.19 1.91
C TYR A 386 5.05 6.67 1.71
N ALA A 387 3.83 7.04 2.09
CA ALA A 387 3.22 8.30 1.65
C ALA A 387 3.69 9.54 2.44
N LYS A 388 3.90 9.45 3.77
CA LYS A 388 4.51 10.55 4.53
C LYS A 388 5.96 10.74 4.09
N GLY A 389 6.71 9.65 3.97
CA GLY A 389 8.09 9.68 3.48
C GLY A 389 8.21 10.32 2.10
N ALA A 390 7.40 9.91 1.11
CA ALA A 390 7.38 10.52 -0.21
C ALA A 390 6.97 12.02 -0.17
N SER A 391 6.00 12.39 0.67
CA SER A 391 5.63 13.80 0.88
C SER A 391 6.79 14.61 1.48
N VAL A 392 7.57 14.01 2.36
CA VAL A 392 8.75 14.63 2.98
C VAL A 392 9.93 14.70 2.02
N LEU A 393 10.07 13.74 1.10
CA LEU A 393 11.02 13.83 -0.02
C LEU A 393 10.63 14.94 -1.00
N LYS A 394 9.35 15.09 -1.34
CA LYS A 394 8.87 16.25 -2.11
C LYS A 394 9.16 17.57 -1.40
N GLN A 395 9.00 17.61 -0.07
CA GLN A 395 9.40 18.75 0.75
C GLN A 395 10.91 19.00 0.72
N LEU A 396 11.73 17.94 0.78
CA LEU A 396 13.18 18.04 0.69
C LEU A 396 13.60 18.61 -0.66
N VAL A 397 13.00 18.14 -1.76
CA VAL A 397 13.20 18.66 -3.12
C VAL A 397 12.86 20.15 -3.20
N ALA A 398 11.72 20.56 -2.64
CA ALA A 398 11.37 21.98 -2.56
C ALA A 398 12.33 22.80 -1.70
N TYR A 399 12.90 22.18 -0.66
CA TYR A 399 13.84 22.81 0.26
C TYR A 399 15.25 22.97 -0.33
N VAL A 400 15.75 22.00 -1.10
CA VAL A 400 17.13 22.01 -1.63
C VAL A 400 17.26 22.42 -3.08
N GLY A 401 16.17 22.35 -3.85
CA GLY A 401 16.18 22.51 -5.31
C GLY A 401 16.20 21.16 -6.02
N MET A 402 15.39 21.02 -7.08
CA MET A 402 15.21 19.75 -7.79
C MET A 402 16.49 19.28 -8.50
N ASP A 403 17.22 20.20 -9.15
CA ASP A 403 18.44 19.86 -9.86
C ASP A 403 19.55 19.43 -8.89
N GLU A 404 19.66 20.12 -7.76
CA GLU A 404 20.59 19.85 -6.67
C GLU A 404 20.28 18.51 -5.99
N PHE A 405 19.00 18.22 -5.78
CA PHE A 405 18.52 16.95 -5.25
C PHE A 405 18.97 15.78 -6.13
N PHE A 406 18.65 15.82 -7.44
CA PHE A 406 19.03 14.73 -8.34
C PHE A 406 20.55 14.60 -8.51
N LYS A 407 21.31 15.69 -8.53
CA LYS A 407 22.79 15.60 -8.51
C LYS A 407 23.31 14.83 -7.28
N GLY A 408 22.70 15.02 -6.11
CA GLY A 408 23.07 14.30 -4.90
C GLY A 408 22.71 12.82 -5.00
N VAL A 409 21.53 12.50 -5.51
CA VAL A 409 21.09 11.10 -5.79
C VAL A 409 22.05 10.41 -6.77
N GLN A 410 22.49 11.09 -7.83
CA GLN A 410 23.46 10.57 -8.80
C GLN A 410 24.81 10.24 -8.16
N ALA A 411 25.31 11.13 -7.28
CA ALA A 411 26.55 10.90 -6.55
C ALA A 411 26.42 9.71 -5.58
N TYR A 412 25.28 9.61 -4.89
CA TYR A 412 24.95 8.51 -4.00
C TYR A 412 24.97 7.15 -4.71
N PHE A 413 24.30 7.00 -5.85
CA PHE A 413 24.30 5.72 -6.58
C PHE A 413 25.68 5.29 -7.05
N LYS A 414 26.47 6.22 -7.59
CA LYS A 414 27.83 5.93 -8.06
C LYS A 414 28.77 5.50 -6.92
N ALA A 415 28.55 6.01 -5.71
CA ALA A 415 29.36 5.70 -4.54
C ALA A 415 28.99 4.35 -3.89
N HIS A 416 27.71 3.96 -3.94
CA HIS A 416 27.19 2.86 -3.11
C HIS A 416 26.64 1.66 -3.90
N ALA A 417 26.78 1.64 -5.23
CA ALA A 417 26.30 0.56 -6.10
C ALA A 417 26.69 -0.86 -5.61
N TYR A 418 25.70 -1.75 -5.55
CA TYR A 418 25.78 -3.13 -5.03
C TYR A 418 26.18 -3.25 -3.55
N GLY A 419 26.09 -2.16 -2.79
CA GLY A 419 26.36 -2.11 -1.36
C GLY A 419 25.10 -1.87 -0.53
N ASN A 420 25.35 -1.61 0.75
CA ASN A 420 24.33 -1.20 1.72
C ASN A 420 24.67 0.19 2.27
N THR A 421 23.65 0.94 2.69
CA THR A 421 23.78 2.32 3.15
C THR A 421 22.94 2.61 4.38
N ARG A 422 23.25 3.75 5.01
CA ARG A 422 22.47 4.40 6.06
C ARG A 422 21.97 5.76 5.59
N LEU A 423 21.04 6.34 6.33
CA LEU A 423 20.55 7.70 6.08
C LEU A 423 21.67 8.75 5.92
N ALA A 424 22.73 8.65 6.72
CA ALA A 424 23.82 9.62 6.69
C ALA A 424 24.56 9.65 5.33
N ASP A 425 24.59 8.54 4.60
CA ASP A 425 25.25 8.44 3.29
C ASP A 425 24.49 9.25 2.24
N LEU A 426 23.14 9.14 2.24
CA LEU A 426 22.27 9.91 1.36
C LEU A 426 22.30 11.41 1.70
N LEU A 427 22.12 11.75 2.97
CA LEU A 427 22.08 13.16 3.39
C LEU A 427 23.41 13.86 3.13
N GLY A 428 24.55 13.17 3.34
CA GLY A 428 25.87 13.71 3.03
C GLY A 428 26.00 14.11 1.55
N ALA A 429 25.49 13.29 0.63
CA ALA A 429 25.49 13.61 -0.80
C ALA A 429 24.58 14.81 -1.14
N LEU A 430 23.42 14.94 -0.49
CA LEU A 430 22.49 16.06 -0.70
C LEU A 430 22.99 17.37 -0.09
N GLU A 431 23.67 17.34 1.05
CA GLU A 431 24.30 18.52 1.66
C GLU A 431 25.41 19.08 0.75
N GLU A 432 26.23 18.20 0.16
CA GLU A 432 27.32 18.60 -0.73
C GLU A 432 26.82 19.33 -1.99
N THR A 433 25.71 18.86 -2.59
CA THR A 433 25.18 19.45 -3.83
C THR A 433 24.31 20.68 -3.61
N SER A 434 23.56 20.74 -2.51
CA SER A 434 22.64 21.85 -2.22
C SER A 434 23.26 23.00 -1.44
N GLY A 435 24.32 22.74 -0.67
CA GLY A 435 24.93 23.72 0.22
C GLY A 435 24.08 24.11 1.44
N ARG A 436 22.95 23.44 1.68
CA ARG A 436 22.12 23.60 2.89
C ARG A 436 22.54 22.57 3.94
N ASP A 437 22.59 22.98 5.22
CA ASP A 437 22.76 22.06 6.35
C ASP A 437 21.44 21.32 6.58
N LEU A 438 21.45 20.00 6.34
CA LEU A 438 20.26 19.17 6.45
C LEU A 438 20.12 18.51 7.82
N LYS A 439 21.06 18.69 8.75
CA LYS A 439 21.01 18.02 10.06
C LYS A 439 19.78 18.41 10.88
N ALA A 440 19.52 19.72 11.00
CA ALA A 440 18.36 20.20 11.75
C ALA A 440 17.04 19.82 11.08
N TRP A 441 17.01 19.92 9.74
CA TRP A 441 15.85 19.55 8.92
C TRP A 441 15.55 18.04 9.04
N SER A 442 16.57 17.19 8.85
CA SER A 442 16.50 15.73 8.93
C SER A 442 16.02 15.30 10.30
N LYS A 443 16.58 15.88 11.37
CA LYS A 443 16.14 15.57 12.73
C LYS A 443 14.66 15.89 12.93
N ALA A 444 14.20 17.05 12.46
CA ALA A 444 12.80 17.44 12.62
C ALA A 444 11.85 16.57 11.78
N TRP A 445 12.21 16.23 10.54
CA TRP A 445 11.33 15.51 9.62
C TRP A 445 11.40 14.00 9.74
N LEU A 446 12.60 13.44 9.87
CA LEU A 446 12.85 12.00 9.78
C LEU A 446 12.86 11.32 11.16
N GLU A 447 13.29 12.03 12.22
CA GLU A 447 13.46 11.47 13.56
C GLU A 447 12.34 11.85 14.55
N THR A 448 11.29 12.56 14.12
CA THR A 448 10.13 12.87 14.99
C THR A 448 8.78 12.46 14.37
N ALA A 449 7.83 12.08 15.23
CA ALA A 449 6.48 11.64 14.86
C ALA A 449 5.45 12.79 14.82
N GLY A 450 4.31 12.56 14.18
CA GLY A 450 3.17 13.49 14.17
C GLY A 450 3.18 14.53 13.03
N ILE A 451 2.08 15.27 12.94
CA ILE A 451 1.75 16.17 11.82
C ILE A 451 1.58 17.60 12.33
N ASN A 452 2.07 18.61 11.61
CA ASN A 452 1.78 20.01 11.92
C ASN A 452 0.46 20.48 11.28
N VAL A 453 -0.22 21.42 11.96
CA VAL A 453 -1.39 22.12 11.42
C VAL A 453 -0.97 23.53 11.05
N LEU A 454 -1.31 23.96 9.84
CA LEU A 454 -1.07 25.31 9.34
C LEU A 454 -2.40 26.07 9.23
N ARG A 455 -2.49 27.22 9.89
CA ARG A 455 -3.67 28.11 9.84
C ARG A 455 -3.27 29.51 9.38
N PRO A 456 -4.03 30.15 8.49
CA PRO A 456 -3.82 31.56 8.17
C PRO A 456 -4.48 32.44 9.25
N GLU A 457 -3.75 33.45 9.71
CA GLU A 457 -4.28 34.59 10.47
C GLU A 457 -4.21 35.81 9.55
N ILE A 458 -5.37 36.35 9.18
CA ILE A 458 -5.52 37.40 8.16
C ILE A 458 -6.16 38.63 8.80
N GLU A 459 -5.54 39.79 8.63
CA GLU A 459 -6.09 41.08 9.02
C GLU A 459 -6.23 41.99 7.81
N THR A 460 -7.35 42.72 7.76
CA THR A 460 -7.65 43.71 6.72
C THR A 460 -7.96 45.07 7.31
N ASP A 461 -7.76 46.13 6.52
CA ASP A 461 -8.27 47.46 6.82
C ASP A 461 -9.75 47.63 6.41
N GLU A 462 -10.33 48.81 6.70
CA GLU A 462 -11.72 49.12 6.34
C GLU A 462 -11.99 49.11 4.83
N ALA A 463 -10.95 49.16 3.98
CA ALA A 463 -11.05 49.08 2.53
C ALA A 463 -10.90 47.65 1.99
N GLY A 464 -10.71 46.65 2.86
CA GLY A 464 -10.52 45.24 2.48
C GLY A 464 -9.11 44.93 1.98
N LEU A 465 -8.13 45.81 2.25
CA LEU A 465 -6.73 45.57 1.93
C LEU A 465 -6.06 44.79 3.04
N LEU A 466 -5.20 43.84 2.69
CA LEU A 466 -4.43 43.06 3.65
C LEU A 466 -3.45 43.96 4.42
N THR A 467 -3.60 44.00 5.75
CA THR A 467 -2.65 44.68 6.65
C THR A 467 -1.65 43.70 7.24
N SER A 468 -2.05 42.44 7.46
CA SER A 468 -1.16 41.37 7.88
C SER A 468 -1.68 40.01 7.44
N VAL A 469 -0.75 39.12 7.10
CA VAL A 469 -1.00 37.68 6.91
C VAL A 469 0.09 36.95 7.67
N THR A 470 -0.31 36.07 8.59
CA THR A 470 0.61 35.24 9.37
C THR A 470 0.22 33.78 9.22
N VAL A 471 1.19 32.91 8.96
CA VAL A 471 0.99 31.46 9.07
C VAL A 471 1.22 31.07 10.52
N LEU A 472 0.19 30.51 11.15
CA LEU A 472 0.26 29.88 12.46
C LEU A 472 0.58 28.41 12.27
N GLN A 473 1.64 27.93 12.92
CA GLN A 473 2.01 26.53 12.94
C GLN A 473 1.71 25.95 14.32
N GLU A 474 0.98 24.84 14.35
CA GLU A 474 0.68 24.09 15.57
C GLU A 474 1.31 22.69 15.47
N ALA A 475 1.80 22.18 16.60
CA ALA A 475 2.16 20.79 16.79
C ALA A 475 1.16 20.15 17.78
N PRO A 476 0.10 19.48 17.30
CA PRO A 476 -0.86 18.81 18.15
C PRO A 476 -0.20 17.75 19.05
N ALA A 477 -0.81 17.49 20.20
CA ALA A 477 -0.40 16.38 21.06
C ALA A 477 -0.45 15.05 20.28
N LEU A 478 0.58 14.22 20.44
CA LEU A 478 0.57 12.87 19.86
C LEU A 478 -0.56 12.03 20.49
N PRO A 479 -1.15 11.10 19.73
CA PRO A 479 -2.21 10.22 20.25
C PRO A 479 -1.74 9.44 21.50
N ALA A 480 -2.66 9.17 22.42
CA ALA A 480 -2.34 8.41 23.63
C ALA A 480 -1.73 7.04 23.27
N GLY A 481 -0.57 6.73 23.85
CA GLY A 481 0.19 5.51 23.56
C GLY A 481 1.33 5.69 22.56
N ALA A 482 1.34 6.78 21.79
CA ALA A 482 2.44 7.12 20.89
C ALA A 482 3.70 7.55 21.67
N LYS A 483 4.86 7.35 21.07
CA LYS A 483 6.16 7.77 21.63
C LYS A 483 6.61 9.08 20.97
N GLY A 484 7.30 9.92 21.75
CA GLY A 484 7.86 11.18 21.28
C GLY A 484 7.13 12.40 21.84
N GLU A 485 7.47 13.58 21.31
CA GLU A 485 6.91 14.86 21.74
C GLU A 485 6.40 15.65 20.52
N PRO A 486 5.33 16.45 20.68
CA PRO A 486 4.87 17.35 19.63
C PRO A 486 5.99 18.27 19.17
N THR A 487 6.28 18.25 17.86
CA THR A 487 7.41 18.95 17.27
C THR A 487 6.94 19.87 16.16
N LEU A 488 7.35 21.15 16.22
CA LEU A 488 7.22 22.07 15.09
C LEU A 488 8.32 21.79 14.08
N ARG A 489 7.98 21.80 12.79
CA ARG A 489 8.91 21.49 11.71
C ARG A 489 9.13 22.70 10.82
N PRO A 490 10.34 22.84 10.25
CA PRO A 490 10.56 23.82 9.19
C PRO A 490 9.83 23.35 7.93
N HIS A 491 8.93 24.18 7.41
CA HIS A 491 8.20 23.88 6.17
C HIS A 491 8.58 24.87 5.07
N ARG A 492 8.95 24.39 3.88
CA ARG A 492 8.84 25.17 2.64
C ARG A 492 7.41 25.03 2.11
N ILE A 493 6.70 26.14 1.89
CA ILE A 493 5.34 26.10 1.32
C ILE A 493 5.15 27.19 0.26
N ALA A 494 4.17 26.99 -0.61
CA ALA A 494 3.60 28.03 -1.45
C ALA A 494 2.24 28.47 -0.88
N ILE A 495 1.94 29.76 -0.90
CA ILE A 495 0.65 30.34 -0.55
C ILE A 495 0.01 30.88 -1.83
N GLY A 496 -1.14 30.32 -2.19
CA GLY A 496 -1.91 30.70 -3.37
C GLY A 496 -3.00 31.71 -3.02
N PHE A 497 -3.13 32.73 -3.86
CA PHE A 497 -4.17 33.76 -3.78
C PHE A 497 -5.12 33.52 -4.93
N TYR A 498 -6.42 33.42 -4.64
CA TYR A 498 -7.42 33.02 -5.61
C TYR A 498 -8.61 33.99 -5.61
N ASP A 499 -9.02 34.39 -6.80
CA ASP A 499 -10.19 35.25 -7.02
C ASP A 499 -11.09 34.67 -8.11
N LEU A 500 -12.36 35.07 -8.07
CA LEU A 500 -13.29 34.78 -9.15
C LEU A 500 -12.99 35.69 -10.34
N ASP A 501 -12.79 35.09 -11.51
CA ASP A 501 -12.70 35.82 -12.76
C ASP A 501 -14.08 36.29 -13.25
N GLY A 502 -14.12 37.00 -14.38
CA GLY A 502 -15.37 37.50 -14.96
C GLY A 502 -16.36 36.42 -15.42
N GLU A 503 -15.94 35.16 -15.46
CA GLU A 503 -16.74 33.99 -15.84
C GLU A 503 -17.15 33.16 -14.61
N GLY A 504 -16.76 33.58 -13.40
CA GLY A 504 -17.05 32.88 -12.15
C GLY A 504 -16.13 31.70 -11.87
N ARG A 505 -14.97 31.61 -12.53
CA ARG A 505 -13.94 30.59 -12.24
C ARG A 505 -12.98 31.10 -11.18
N LEU A 506 -12.54 30.23 -10.30
CA LEU A 506 -11.53 30.54 -9.32
C LEU A 506 -10.12 30.36 -9.93
N VAL A 507 -9.39 31.46 -10.06
CA VAL A 507 -8.07 31.52 -10.71
C VAL A 507 -7.02 32.02 -9.75
N ARG A 508 -5.80 31.48 -9.85
CA ARG A 508 -4.68 31.94 -9.04
C ARG A 508 -4.20 33.31 -9.53
N THR A 509 -4.31 34.32 -8.68
CA THR A 509 -3.93 35.72 -8.96
C THR A 509 -2.53 36.07 -8.45
N ASP A 510 -2.07 35.41 -7.39
CA ASP A 510 -0.73 35.58 -6.84
C ASP A 510 -0.23 34.28 -6.19
N ARG A 511 1.09 34.16 -6.02
CA ARG A 511 1.77 33.02 -5.39
C ARG A 511 2.99 33.51 -4.61
N ILE A 512 3.00 33.22 -3.31
CA ILE A 512 4.13 33.55 -2.42
C ILE A 512 4.73 32.26 -1.85
N GLU A 513 6.00 32.00 -2.14
CA GLU A 513 6.73 30.85 -1.60
C GLU A 513 7.70 31.30 -0.49
N LEU A 514 7.66 30.61 0.65
CA LEU A 514 8.48 30.96 1.81
C LEU A 514 8.74 29.75 2.72
N ASP A 515 9.68 29.94 3.65
CA ASP A 515 9.93 29.02 4.75
C ASP A 515 9.06 29.44 5.96
N VAL A 516 8.34 28.48 6.55
CA VAL A 516 7.57 28.61 7.79
C VAL A 516 8.37 27.96 8.91
N GLU A 517 8.77 28.77 9.87
CA GLU A 517 9.57 28.37 11.02
C GLU A 517 8.94 28.87 12.33
N GLY A 518 8.94 28.01 13.34
CA GLY A 518 8.32 28.30 14.63
C GLY A 518 6.79 28.42 14.57
N GLU A 519 6.19 28.89 15.65
CA GLU A 519 4.73 28.95 15.83
C GLU A 519 4.06 30.00 14.93
N ARG A 520 4.80 31.03 14.52
CA ARG A 520 4.27 32.18 13.77
C ARG A 520 5.27 32.64 12.72
N THR A 521 4.86 32.66 11.47
CA THR A 521 5.65 33.20 10.36
C THR A 521 4.87 34.27 9.62
N THR A 522 5.37 35.51 9.59
CA THR A 522 4.75 36.61 8.84
C THR A 522 5.00 36.43 7.34
N VAL A 523 3.94 36.53 6.55
CA VAL A 523 4.00 36.46 5.09
C VAL A 523 4.32 37.85 4.53
N PRO A 524 5.31 38.00 3.63
CA PRO A 524 5.63 39.29 3.02
C PRO A 524 4.57 39.65 1.95
N ILE A 525 3.56 40.42 2.35
CA ILE A 525 2.49 40.89 1.46
C ILE A 525 2.85 42.23 0.81
N PRO A 526 2.74 42.40 -0.52
CA PRO A 526 2.89 43.70 -1.17
C PRO A 526 1.89 44.74 -0.62
N ALA A 527 2.32 46.00 -0.47
CA ALA A 527 1.44 47.06 0.00
C ALA A 527 0.28 47.29 -1.00
N GLY A 528 -0.95 47.33 -0.49
CA GLY A 528 -2.15 47.53 -1.31
C GLY A 528 -2.73 46.25 -1.92
N THR A 529 -2.24 45.07 -1.54
CA THR A 529 -2.88 43.80 -1.92
C THR A 529 -4.26 43.69 -1.28
N ALA A 530 -5.29 43.48 -2.11
CA ALA A 530 -6.64 43.19 -1.64
C ALA A 530 -6.71 41.78 -1.04
N ARG A 531 -7.62 41.54 -0.08
CA ARG A 531 -7.87 40.18 0.42
C ARG A 531 -8.37 39.31 -0.75
N PRO A 532 -7.70 38.18 -1.06
CA PRO A 532 -8.19 37.28 -2.11
C PRO A 532 -9.48 36.58 -1.67
N ALA A 533 -10.32 36.16 -2.60
CA ALA A 533 -11.51 35.36 -2.26
C ALA A 533 -11.14 34.08 -1.49
N VAL A 534 -10.05 33.41 -1.87
CA VAL A 534 -9.46 32.27 -1.13
C VAL A 534 -7.96 32.47 -0.96
N LEU A 535 -7.48 32.34 0.28
CA LEU A 535 -6.05 32.21 0.60
C LEU A 535 -5.75 30.76 0.98
N LEU A 536 -5.04 30.05 0.11
CA LEU A 536 -4.72 28.64 0.29
C LEU A 536 -3.26 28.47 0.71
N LEU A 537 -3.04 27.98 1.94
CA LEU A 537 -1.71 27.59 2.39
C LEU A 537 -1.31 26.26 1.75
N ASN A 538 -0.01 26.11 1.43
CA ASN A 538 0.56 24.91 0.83
C ASN A 538 -0.04 24.55 -0.55
N ASP A 539 -0.31 25.56 -1.38
CA ASP A 539 -1.02 25.50 -2.67
C ASP A 539 -0.45 24.50 -3.70
N ASP A 540 0.88 24.42 -3.85
CA ASP A 540 1.52 23.44 -4.75
C ASP A 540 1.80 22.09 -4.05
N ASP A 541 1.23 21.89 -2.86
CA ASP A 541 1.40 20.72 -2.02
C ASP A 541 2.88 20.37 -1.74
N LEU A 542 3.71 21.39 -1.46
CA LEU A 542 5.16 21.21 -1.28
C LEU A 542 5.51 20.53 0.05
N SER A 543 4.64 20.63 1.04
CA SER A 543 4.89 20.14 2.40
C SER A 543 3.87 19.09 2.86
N TYR A 544 4.27 18.27 3.84
CA TYR A 544 3.37 17.42 4.61
C TYR A 544 2.84 18.16 5.86
N ALA A 545 1.62 18.70 5.77
CA ALA A 545 0.96 19.40 6.89
C ALA A 545 -0.55 19.47 6.66
N LYS A 546 -1.33 19.46 7.74
CA LYS A 546 -2.77 19.68 7.67
C LYS A 546 -3.03 21.17 7.48
N VAL A 547 -3.74 21.53 6.42
CA VAL A 547 -4.09 22.93 6.14
C VAL A 547 -5.49 23.21 6.69
N ARG A 548 -5.69 24.45 7.14
CA ARG A 548 -6.98 24.98 7.55
C ARG A 548 -7.27 26.24 6.76
N LEU A 549 -8.50 26.35 6.29
CA LEU A 549 -9.00 27.54 5.64
C LEU A 549 -9.51 28.51 6.72
N ASP A 550 -9.30 29.82 6.54
CA ASP A 550 -10.03 30.82 7.33
C ASP A 550 -11.52 30.80 6.96
N GLU A 551 -12.35 31.42 7.79
CA GLU A 551 -13.80 31.38 7.66
C GLU A 551 -14.30 31.88 6.29
N GLU A 552 -13.72 32.97 5.78
CA GLU A 552 -14.16 33.54 4.50
C GLU A 552 -13.66 32.71 3.31
N SER A 553 -12.42 32.19 3.38
CA SER A 553 -11.93 31.22 2.38
C SER A 553 -12.77 29.93 2.37
N LEU A 554 -13.11 29.37 3.54
CA LEU A 554 -13.94 28.17 3.65
C LEU A 554 -15.35 28.39 3.08
N ARG A 555 -15.93 29.56 3.32
CA ARG A 555 -17.23 29.94 2.75
C ARG A 555 -17.17 29.96 1.22
N VAL A 556 -16.18 30.64 0.64
CA VAL A 556 -16.00 30.71 -0.82
C VAL A 556 -15.73 29.31 -1.38
N VAL A 557 -14.86 28.51 -0.75
CA VAL A 557 -14.61 27.12 -1.13
C VAL A 557 -15.90 26.30 -1.11
N THR A 558 -16.75 26.43 -0.09
CA THR A 558 -18.02 25.68 -0.01
C THR A 558 -18.97 26.03 -1.17
N GLU A 559 -18.98 27.29 -1.61
CA GLU A 559 -19.81 27.80 -2.70
C GLU A 559 -19.22 27.51 -4.11
N HIS A 560 -17.88 27.49 -4.22
CA HIS A 560 -17.15 27.56 -5.50
C HIS A 560 -16.04 26.50 -5.67
N LEU A 561 -16.03 25.41 -4.89
CA LEU A 561 -14.94 24.42 -4.95
C LEU A 561 -14.74 23.86 -6.37
N GLY A 562 -15.83 23.55 -7.05
CA GLY A 562 -15.80 23.06 -8.42
C GLY A 562 -15.42 24.09 -9.49
N ASP A 563 -15.24 25.37 -9.11
CA ASP A 563 -14.95 26.46 -10.04
C ASP A 563 -13.45 26.79 -10.15
N PHE A 564 -12.58 26.18 -9.32
CA PHE A 564 -11.13 26.26 -9.47
C PHE A 564 -10.66 25.67 -10.80
N THR A 565 -9.79 26.42 -11.47
CA THR A 565 -9.25 26.04 -12.79
C THR A 565 -8.19 24.93 -12.75
N GLU A 566 -7.40 24.87 -11.68
CA GLU A 566 -6.34 23.86 -11.48
C GLU A 566 -6.83 22.72 -10.58
N SER A 567 -6.41 21.47 -10.84
CA SER A 567 -6.89 20.29 -10.09
C SER A 567 -6.27 20.17 -8.70
N LEU A 568 -4.98 20.51 -8.54
CA LEU A 568 -4.28 20.41 -7.26
C LEU A 568 -4.84 21.30 -6.15
N PRO A 569 -5.11 22.61 -6.33
CA PRO A 569 -5.70 23.42 -5.27
C PRO A 569 -7.11 22.97 -4.87
N ARG A 570 -7.92 22.45 -5.83
CA ARG A 570 -9.20 21.79 -5.49
C ARG A 570 -8.99 20.59 -4.60
N ALA A 571 -8.08 19.71 -5.01
CA ALA A 571 -7.68 18.53 -4.25
C ALA A 571 -7.29 18.87 -2.82
N LEU A 572 -6.52 19.94 -2.60
CA LEU A 572 -6.12 20.38 -1.27
C LEU A 572 -7.29 20.92 -0.44
N CYS A 573 -8.27 21.57 -1.08
CA CYS A 573 -9.49 22.01 -0.41
C CYS A 573 -10.36 20.82 0.01
N TRP A 574 -10.51 19.80 -0.86
CA TRP A 574 -11.18 18.54 -0.53
C TRP A 574 -10.49 17.83 0.65
N ALA A 575 -9.17 17.68 0.58
CA ALA A 575 -8.37 17.07 1.64
C ALA A 575 -8.50 17.83 2.98
N SER A 576 -8.49 19.17 2.94
CA SER A 576 -8.67 20.00 4.15
C SER A 576 -10.05 19.80 4.79
N ALA A 577 -11.12 19.77 3.98
CA ALA A 577 -12.48 19.51 4.48
C ALA A 577 -12.62 18.10 5.07
N TRP A 578 -12.02 17.10 4.42
CA TRP A 578 -12.00 15.73 4.91
C TRP A 578 -11.25 15.61 6.25
N ASP A 579 -10.08 16.24 6.35
CA ASP A 579 -9.27 16.24 7.55
C ASP A 579 -9.94 16.96 8.72
N MET A 580 -10.63 18.07 8.46
CA MET A 580 -11.45 18.77 9.47
C MET A 580 -12.60 17.88 9.94
N THR A 581 -13.22 17.11 9.04
CA THR A 581 -14.30 16.17 9.40
C THR A 581 -13.79 15.05 10.32
N ARG A 582 -12.64 14.46 9.97
CA ARG A 582 -11.98 13.43 10.78
C ARG A 582 -11.51 13.93 12.15
N ASP A 583 -11.14 15.20 12.25
CA ASP A 583 -10.73 15.82 13.51
C ASP A 583 -11.93 16.27 14.36
N GLY A 584 -13.16 16.21 13.85
CA GLY A 584 -14.36 16.72 14.51
C GLY A 584 -14.45 18.25 14.53
N GLU A 585 -13.74 18.93 13.63
CA GLU A 585 -13.81 20.38 13.41
C GLU A 585 -14.89 20.76 12.37
N LEU A 586 -15.22 19.86 11.44
CA LEU A 586 -16.34 19.99 10.50
C LEU A 586 -17.35 18.87 10.74
N ALA A 587 -18.65 19.20 10.83
CA ALA A 587 -19.67 18.19 11.03
C ALA A 587 -19.87 17.34 9.77
N THR A 588 -20.19 16.05 9.95
CA THR A 588 -20.45 15.12 8.83
C THR A 588 -21.54 15.63 7.88
N ARG A 589 -22.60 16.26 8.41
CA ARG A 589 -23.66 16.86 7.57
C ARG A 589 -23.19 18.02 6.70
N ASP A 590 -22.24 18.79 7.19
CA ASP A 590 -21.68 19.95 6.48
C ASP A 590 -20.67 19.47 5.44
N TYR A 591 -19.86 18.47 5.78
CA TYR A 591 -19.01 17.78 4.82
C TYR A 591 -19.81 17.18 3.67
N LEU A 592 -20.91 16.47 3.96
CA LEU A 592 -21.80 15.95 2.91
C LEU A 592 -22.38 17.09 2.06
N ALA A 593 -22.78 18.20 2.67
CA ALA A 593 -23.30 19.35 1.92
C ALA A 593 -22.25 19.97 0.98
N LEU A 594 -21.01 20.11 1.45
CA LEU A 594 -19.86 20.61 0.69
C LEU A 594 -19.53 19.68 -0.48
N VAL A 595 -19.48 18.36 -0.25
CA VAL A 595 -19.23 17.40 -1.34
C VAL A 595 -20.36 17.47 -2.38
N LEU A 596 -21.63 17.51 -1.94
CA LEU A 596 -22.76 17.60 -2.86
C LEU A 596 -22.80 18.92 -3.65
N SER A 597 -22.21 20.01 -3.15
CA SER A 597 -22.17 21.29 -3.88
C SER A 597 -21.15 21.28 -5.03
N GLY A 598 -20.05 20.52 -4.88
CA GLY A 598 -18.91 20.58 -5.79
C GLY A 598 -18.65 19.32 -6.63
N ILE A 599 -19.00 18.11 -6.15
CA ILE A 599 -18.53 16.85 -6.75
C ILE A 599 -18.99 16.65 -8.21
N GLY A 600 -20.14 17.20 -8.58
CA GLY A 600 -20.63 17.13 -9.96
C GLY A 600 -19.79 17.92 -10.99
N LYS A 601 -18.93 18.82 -10.53
CA LYS A 601 -18.00 19.60 -11.37
C LYS A 601 -16.56 19.06 -11.33
N GLU A 602 -16.29 18.06 -10.49
CA GLU A 602 -14.94 17.51 -10.35
C GLU A 602 -14.56 16.69 -11.59
N THR A 603 -13.51 17.12 -12.28
CA THR A 603 -13.05 16.51 -13.53
C THR A 603 -12.12 15.33 -13.29
N ASP A 604 -11.41 15.31 -12.17
CA ASP A 604 -10.47 14.24 -11.82
C ASP A 604 -11.22 13.03 -11.25
N ILE A 605 -11.21 11.92 -12.00
CA ILE A 605 -11.97 10.73 -11.61
C ILE A 605 -11.41 10.05 -10.34
N GLY A 606 -10.10 10.14 -10.12
CA GLY A 606 -9.46 9.62 -8.90
C GLY A 606 -9.92 10.38 -7.65
N VAL A 607 -10.08 11.70 -7.76
CA VAL A 607 -10.67 12.55 -6.71
C VAL A 607 -12.14 12.19 -6.49
N VAL A 608 -12.97 12.07 -7.53
CA VAL A 608 -14.39 11.68 -7.41
C VAL A 608 -14.55 10.35 -6.67
N GLN A 609 -13.79 9.33 -7.07
CA GLN A 609 -13.84 8.01 -6.41
C GLN A 609 -13.35 8.07 -4.95
N SER A 610 -12.37 8.91 -4.65
CA SER A 610 -11.92 9.14 -3.28
C SER A 610 -13.01 9.80 -2.43
N LEU A 611 -13.69 10.82 -2.96
CA LEU A 611 -14.83 11.47 -2.31
C LEU A 611 -15.98 10.49 -2.08
N HIS A 612 -16.28 9.57 -3.02
CA HIS A 612 -17.29 8.53 -2.81
C HIS A 612 -17.00 7.67 -1.58
N ARG A 613 -15.75 7.19 -1.43
CA ARG A 613 -15.33 6.40 -0.27
C ARG A 613 -15.39 7.20 1.02
N GLN A 614 -14.91 8.45 0.99
CA GLN A 614 -14.89 9.33 2.16
C GLN A 614 -16.29 9.70 2.63
N VAL A 615 -17.22 10.05 1.72
CA VAL A 615 -18.61 10.33 2.08
C VAL A 615 -19.30 9.10 2.65
N LYS A 616 -19.12 7.93 2.02
CA LYS A 616 -19.68 6.68 2.55
C LYS A 616 -19.18 6.43 3.98
N LEU A 617 -17.86 6.52 4.22
CA LEU A 617 -17.28 6.34 5.55
C LEU A 617 -17.81 7.37 6.55
N ALA A 618 -17.85 8.65 6.17
CA ALA A 618 -18.32 9.74 7.03
C ALA A 618 -19.76 9.48 7.47
N VAL A 619 -20.65 9.17 6.53
CA VAL A 619 -22.06 8.93 6.86
C VAL A 619 -22.21 7.64 7.68
N ASP A 620 -21.53 6.55 7.32
CA ASP A 620 -21.66 5.29 8.04
C ASP A 620 -21.10 5.38 9.47
N GLN A 621 -19.94 6.00 9.68
CA GLN A 621 -19.25 5.96 10.97
C GLN A 621 -19.31 7.28 11.76
N TYR A 622 -19.26 8.43 11.09
CA TYR A 622 -19.09 9.74 11.73
C TYR A 622 -20.39 10.54 11.87
N ALA A 623 -21.44 10.21 11.12
CA ALA A 623 -22.75 10.84 11.30
C ALA A 623 -23.36 10.48 12.66
N ALA A 624 -23.99 11.46 13.30
CA ALA A 624 -24.76 11.22 14.51
C ALA A 624 -25.78 10.09 14.26
N PRO A 625 -25.93 9.10 15.15
CA PRO A 625 -26.76 7.92 14.91
C PRO A 625 -28.19 8.23 14.47
N GLN A 626 -28.80 9.28 15.04
CA GLN A 626 -30.15 9.74 14.71
C GLN A 626 -30.28 10.39 13.32
N TRP A 627 -29.18 10.84 12.71
CA TRP A 627 -29.18 11.52 11.41
C TRP A 627 -28.61 10.65 10.27
N ARG A 628 -27.88 9.57 10.60
CA ARG A 628 -27.23 8.67 9.63
C ARG A 628 -28.15 8.25 8.48
N GLU A 629 -29.37 7.82 8.80
CA GLU A 629 -30.36 7.38 7.81
C GLU A 629 -30.73 8.49 6.80
N THR A 630 -30.83 9.73 7.27
CA THR A 630 -31.06 10.90 6.42
C THR A 630 -29.83 11.19 5.54
N GLY A 631 -28.62 11.13 6.10
CA GLY A 631 -27.38 11.31 5.35
C GLY A 631 -27.22 10.27 4.24
N LEU A 632 -27.48 9.00 4.55
CA LEU A 632 -27.43 7.90 3.58
C LEU A 632 -28.44 8.11 2.47
N ALA A 633 -29.69 8.43 2.78
CA ALA A 633 -30.72 8.69 1.78
C ALA A 633 -30.31 9.82 0.82
N ARG A 634 -29.83 10.95 1.36
CA ARG A 634 -29.36 12.09 0.55
C ARG A 634 -28.20 11.70 -0.37
N TRP A 635 -27.24 10.94 0.15
CA TRP A 635 -26.10 10.48 -0.63
C TRP A 635 -26.52 9.52 -1.75
N THR A 636 -27.31 8.49 -1.43
CA THR A 636 -27.78 7.52 -2.42
C THR A 636 -28.62 8.19 -3.53
N GLU A 637 -29.51 9.12 -3.18
CA GLU A 637 -30.28 9.91 -4.16
C GLU A 637 -29.36 10.71 -5.10
N ALA A 638 -28.32 11.34 -4.55
CA ALA A 638 -27.34 12.07 -5.34
C ALA A 638 -26.56 11.14 -6.28
N THR A 639 -26.11 9.97 -5.81
CA THR A 639 -25.38 9.01 -6.67
C THR A 639 -26.23 8.56 -7.86
N LEU A 640 -27.53 8.31 -7.67
CA LEU A 640 -28.44 7.96 -8.77
C LEU A 640 -28.68 9.14 -9.73
N ALA A 641 -28.83 10.36 -9.19
CA ALA A 641 -28.99 11.55 -10.02
C ALA A 641 -27.76 11.80 -10.90
N HIS A 642 -26.56 11.68 -10.33
CA HIS A 642 -25.32 11.83 -11.06
C HIS A 642 -25.06 10.68 -12.04
N LEU A 643 -25.41 9.44 -11.70
CA LEU A 643 -25.36 8.32 -12.63
C LEU A 643 -26.18 8.59 -13.90
N ARG A 644 -27.39 9.14 -13.75
CA ARG A 644 -28.27 9.48 -14.88
C ARG A 644 -27.82 10.73 -15.65
N ALA A 645 -27.09 11.64 -15.00
CA ALA A 645 -26.64 12.90 -15.60
C ALA A 645 -25.24 12.81 -16.23
N ALA A 646 -24.43 11.82 -15.84
CA ALA A 646 -23.08 11.61 -16.37
C ALA A 646 -23.10 11.35 -17.89
N GLU A 647 -22.04 11.76 -18.57
CA GLU A 647 -21.88 11.49 -19.99
C GLU A 647 -21.95 9.97 -20.26
N PRO A 648 -22.80 9.50 -21.20
CA PRO A 648 -22.93 8.09 -21.53
C PRO A 648 -21.59 7.44 -21.87
N GLY A 649 -21.25 6.34 -21.19
CA GLY A 649 -20.01 5.62 -21.41
C GLY A 649 -18.77 6.31 -20.83
N SER A 650 -18.91 7.36 -20.00
CA SER A 650 -17.78 8.00 -19.30
C SER A 650 -17.31 7.20 -18.09
N ASP A 651 -16.13 7.57 -17.58
CA ASP A 651 -15.59 7.04 -16.33
C ASP A 651 -16.39 7.51 -15.11
N HIS A 652 -16.86 8.76 -15.13
CA HIS A 652 -17.77 9.28 -14.11
C HIS A 652 -19.04 8.44 -14.05
N GLN A 653 -19.64 8.07 -15.19
CA GLN A 653 -20.83 7.23 -15.21
C GLN A 653 -20.58 5.88 -14.51
N LEU A 654 -19.45 5.23 -14.79
CA LEU A 654 -19.06 3.97 -14.12
C LEU A 654 -18.83 4.17 -12.62
N ALA A 655 -18.14 5.24 -12.21
CA ALA A 655 -17.90 5.54 -10.79
C ALA A 655 -19.21 5.82 -10.02
N TRP A 656 -20.16 6.53 -10.64
CA TRP A 656 -21.48 6.77 -10.07
C TRP A 656 -22.33 5.50 -9.99
N ALA A 657 -22.23 4.61 -10.98
CA ALA A 657 -22.91 3.31 -10.95
C ALA A 657 -22.44 2.46 -9.77
N ARG A 658 -21.13 2.39 -9.54
CA ARG A 658 -20.53 1.68 -8.40
C ARG A 658 -20.90 2.33 -7.07
N ALA A 659 -20.91 3.67 -6.97
CA ALA A 659 -21.31 4.38 -5.76
C ALA A 659 -22.81 4.21 -5.44
N PHE A 660 -23.67 4.16 -6.47
CA PHE A 660 -25.08 3.84 -6.32
C PHE A 660 -25.26 2.39 -5.85
N ALA A 661 -24.56 1.43 -6.47
CA ALA A 661 -24.57 0.03 -6.05
C ALA A 661 -24.16 -0.14 -4.58
N ALA A 662 -23.11 0.56 -4.15
CA ALA A 662 -22.61 0.47 -2.77
C ALA A 662 -23.55 1.08 -1.72
N THR A 663 -24.57 1.85 -2.11
CA THR A 663 -25.42 2.62 -1.19
C THR A 663 -26.93 2.43 -1.41
N ALA A 664 -27.34 1.70 -2.44
CA ALA A 664 -28.75 1.38 -2.72
C ALA A 664 -29.38 0.61 -1.56
N ARG A 665 -30.54 1.10 -1.09
CA ARG A 665 -31.11 0.60 0.18
C ARG A 665 -32.64 0.63 0.25
N THR A 666 -33.30 1.51 -0.49
CA THR A 666 -34.76 1.54 -0.53
C THR A 666 -35.30 0.51 -1.53
N PRO A 667 -36.55 0.01 -1.38
CA PRO A 667 -37.13 -0.93 -2.33
C PRO A 667 -37.02 -0.48 -3.78
N LEU A 668 -37.33 0.78 -4.08
CA LEU A 668 -37.22 1.33 -5.44
C LEU A 668 -35.79 1.34 -6.00
N GLN A 669 -34.78 1.57 -5.15
CA GLN A 669 -33.37 1.57 -5.57
C GLN A 669 -32.88 0.14 -5.82
N LEU A 670 -33.28 -0.80 -4.97
CA LEU A 670 -32.93 -2.21 -5.10
C LEU A 670 -33.64 -2.85 -6.30
N ASP A 671 -34.91 -2.49 -6.55
CA ASP A 671 -35.66 -2.89 -7.74
C ASP A 671 -34.95 -2.40 -9.02
N LEU A 672 -34.42 -1.17 -9.01
CA LEU A 672 -33.62 -0.65 -10.13
C LEU A 672 -32.32 -1.44 -10.32
N LEU A 673 -31.57 -1.74 -9.25
CA LEU A 673 -30.36 -2.56 -9.36
C LEU A 673 -30.67 -3.95 -9.92
N GLN A 674 -31.75 -4.58 -9.45
CA GLN A 674 -32.20 -5.87 -9.96
C GLN A 674 -32.60 -5.78 -11.44
N ALA A 675 -33.31 -4.71 -11.83
CA ALA A 675 -33.72 -4.49 -13.21
C ALA A 675 -32.52 -4.26 -14.14
N LEU A 676 -31.50 -3.52 -13.69
CA LEU A 676 -30.23 -3.33 -14.41
C LEU A 676 -29.45 -4.64 -14.51
N LEU A 677 -29.36 -5.42 -13.42
CA LEU A 677 -28.70 -6.72 -13.40
C LEU A 677 -29.36 -7.73 -14.37
N ASN A 678 -30.69 -7.69 -14.48
CA ASN A 678 -31.47 -8.55 -15.35
C ASN A 678 -31.56 -8.04 -16.80
N GLY A 679 -31.13 -6.82 -17.07
CA GLY A 679 -31.28 -6.16 -18.37
C GLY A 679 -32.73 -5.82 -18.73
N THR A 680 -33.61 -5.68 -17.74
CA THR A 680 -35.01 -5.26 -17.95
C THR A 680 -35.19 -3.74 -17.91
N GLU A 681 -34.21 -3.03 -17.34
CA GLU A 681 -34.04 -1.58 -17.44
C GLU A 681 -32.58 -1.31 -17.86
N GLU A 682 -32.36 -0.19 -18.55
CA GLU A 682 -31.03 0.22 -19.03
C GLU A 682 -30.82 1.71 -18.74
N ILE A 683 -29.56 2.08 -18.48
CA ILE A 683 -29.10 3.48 -18.47
C ILE A 683 -28.20 3.66 -19.69
N GLU A 684 -28.52 4.66 -20.51
CA GLU A 684 -27.79 4.91 -21.76
C GLU A 684 -26.28 5.02 -21.53
N GLY A 685 -25.49 4.23 -22.27
CA GLY A 685 -24.03 4.19 -22.18
C GLY A 685 -23.45 3.36 -21.03
N LEU A 686 -24.27 2.93 -20.06
CA LEU A 686 -23.82 2.09 -18.96
C LEU A 686 -23.82 0.61 -19.37
N ALA A 687 -22.64 0.07 -19.66
CA ALA A 687 -22.47 -1.36 -19.81
C ALA A 687 -22.47 -2.03 -18.42
N VAL A 688 -23.37 -2.98 -18.20
CA VAL A 688 -23.39 -3.84 -17.00
C VAL A 688 -22.52 -5.07 -17.27
N ASP A 689 -21.20 -4.84 -17.28
CA ASP A 689 -20.18 -5.87 -17.46
C ASP A 689 -19.96 -6.71 -16.19
N THR A 690 -19.12 -7.75 -16.27
CA THR A 690 -18.93 -8.74 -15.21
C THR A 690 -18.66 -8.12 -13.84
N GLU A 691 -17.77 -7.13 -13.76
CA GLU A 691 -17.44 -6.46 -12.49
C GLU A 691 -18.62 -5.63 -11.95
N LEU A 692 -19.37 -4.93 -12.81
CA LEU A 692 -20.54 -4.19 -12.36
C LEU A 692 -21.70 -5.11 -11.95
N ARG A 693 -21.87 -6.26 -12.62
CA ARG A 693 -22.82 -7.31 -12.22
C ARG A 693 -22.54 -7.79 -10.80
N TRP A 694 -21.28 -8.10 -10.49
CA TRP A 694 -20.90 -8.52 -9.14
C TRP A 694 -21.14 -7.43 -8.08
N ALA A 695 -20.89 -6.16 -8.41
CA ALA A 695 -21.22 -5.05 -7.51
C ALA A 695 -22.73 -5.00 -7.18
N PHE A 696 -23.60 -5.27 -8.16
CA PHE A 696 -25.05 -5.34 -7.94
C PHE A 696 -25.44 -6.58 -7.14
N VAL A 697 -24.90 -7.75 -7.49
CA VAL A 697 -25.16 -9.03 -6.81
C VAL A 697 -24.77 -8.95 -5.34
N GLN A 698 -23.60 -8.40 -5.01
CA GLN A 698 -23.16 -8.23 -3.64
C GLN A 698 -24.10 -7.31 -2.85
N ARG A 699 -24.56 -6.19 -3.43
CA ARG A 699 -25.51 -5.32 -2.74
C ARG A 699 -26.87 -5.96 -2.53
N LEU A 700 -27.39 -6.66 -3.54
CA LEU A 700 -28.67 -7.35 -3.47
C LEU A 700 -28.62 -8.51 -2.47
N ALA A 701 -27.53 -9.28 -2.43
CA ALA A 701 -27.27 -10.32 -1.44
C ALA A 701 -27.18 -9.73 -0.01
N ALA A 702 -26.42 -8.64 0.18
CA ALA A 702 -26.32 -7.94 1.47
C ALA A 702 -27.67 -7.38 1.97
N SER A 703 -28.58 -7.09 1.04
CA SER A 703 -29.94 -6.62 1.33
C SER A 703 -30.96 -7.78 1.49
N GLY A 704 -30.53 -9.04 1.31
CA GLY A 704 -31.38 -10.23 1.44
C GLY A 704 -32.32 -10.46 0.26
N LEU A 705 -32.03 -9.88 -0.91
CA LEU A 705 -32.84 -10.04 -2.12
C LEU A 705 -32.36 -11.14 -3.06
N LEU A 706 -31.11 -11.59 -2.92
CA LEU A 706 -30.58 -12.78 -3.62
C LEU A 706 -30.24 -13.86 -2.61
N ASP A 707 -30.60 -15.09 -2.94
CA ASP A 707 -30.27 -16.31 -2.21
C ASP A 707 -29.07 -17.05 -2.84
N GLU A 708 -28.78 -18.25 -2.33
CA GLU A 708 -27.66 -19.07 -2.81
C GLU A 708 -27.83 -19.52 -4.28
N GLU A 709 -29.05 -19.76 -4.76
CA GLU A 709 -29.29 -20.19 -6.14
C GLU A 709 -28.88 -19.08 -7.11
N GLU A 710 -29.22 -17.83 -6.80
CA GLU A 710 -28.90 -16.68 -7.64
C GLU A 710 -27.42 -16.31 -7.59
N ILE A 711 -26.78 -16.39 -6.42
CA ILE A 711 -25.33 -16.18 -6.28
C ILE A 711 -24.55 -17.27 -7.03
N ALA A 712 -24.97 -18.53 -6.90
CA ALA A 712 -24.35 -19.64 -7.62
C ALA A 712 -24.56 -19.51 -9.14
N ALA A 713 -25.72 -19.06 -9.59
CA ALA A 713 -25.98 -18.81 -11.00
C ALA A 713 -25.08 -17.72 -11.58
N GLU A 714 -24.79 -16.65 -10.82
CA GLU A 714 -23.81 -15.65 -11.25
C GLU A 714 -22.38 -16.19 -11.23
N TYR A 715 -22.01 -16.99 -10.23
CA TYR A 715 -20.71 -17.66 -10.21
C TYR A 715 -20.50 -18.58 -11.42
N GLU A 716 -21.52 -19.33 -11.83
CA GLU A 716 -21.41 -20.15 -13.04
C GLU A 716 -21.28 -19.32 -14.33
N ARG A 717 -21.69 -18.05 -14.33
CA ARG A 717 -21.44 -17.12 -15.46
C ARG A 717 -19.99 -16.61 -15.46
N ASP A 718 -19.40 -16.44 -14.29
CA ASP A 718 -18.02 -16.00 -14.08
C ASP A 718 -17.23 -17.06 -13.31
N ARG A 719 -17.08 -18.25 -13.90
CA ARG A 719 -16.37 -19.37 -13.27
C ARG A 719 -14.85 -19.17 -13.33
N THR A 720 -14.39 -18.15 -12.62
CA THR A 720 -13.00 -17.71 -12.54
C THR A 720 -12.61 -17.47 -11.08
N ALA A 721 -11.31 -17.26 -10.82
CA ALA A 721 -10.82 -16.94 -9.47
C ALA A 721 -11.43 -15.65 -8.91
N ALA A 722 -11.68 -14.64 -9.76
CA ALA A 722 -12.34 -13.41 -9.32
C ALA A 722 -13.82 -13.66 -9.02
N GLY A 723 -14.53 -14.42 -9.86
CA GLY A 723 -15.91 -14.79 -9.60
C GLY A 723 -16.09 -15.63 -8.34
N GLU A 724 -15.13 -16.51 -8.01
CA GLU A 724 -15.13 -17.26 -6.75
C GLU A 724 -15.02 -16.33 -5.54
N ARG A 725 -14.11 -15.35 -5.59
CA ARG A 725 -13.99 -14.29 -4.58
C ARG A 725 -15.27 -13.48 -4.43
N HIS A 726 -15.86 -13.02 -5.53
CA HIS A 726 -17.10 -12.26 -5.49
C HIS A 726 -18.27 -13.07 -4.92
N ALA A 727 -18.38 -14.35 -5.29
CA ALA A 727 -19.40 -15.24 -4.76
C ALA A 727 -19.20 -15.49 -3.25
N ALA A 728 -17.97 -15.69 -2.79
CA ALA A 728 -17.65 -15.83 -1.37
C ALA A 728 -18.04 -14.58 -0.56
N ALA A 729 -17.72 -13.39 -1.08
CA ALA A 729 -18.13 -12.12 -0.47
C ALA A 729 -19.65 -11.96 -0.44
N ALA A 730 -20.34 -12.27 -1.56
CA ALA A 730 -21.80 -12.18 -1.64
C ALA A 730 -22.49 -13.11 -0.63
N ARG A 731 -22.02 -14.36 -0.49
CA ARG A 731 -22.53 -15.30 0.52
C ARG A 731 -22.33 -14.81 1.95
N ALA A 732 -21.12 -14.33 2.28
CA ALA A 732 -20.81 -13.79 3.60
C ALA A 732 -21.58 -12.48 3.92
N SER A 733 -22.02 -11.76 2.89
CA SER A 733 -22.80 -10.53 3.03
C SER A 733 -24.26 -10.73 3.39
N GLN A 734 -24.84 -11.92 3.18
CA GLN A 734 -26.26 -12.15 3.43
C GLN A 734 -26.68 -11.75 4.87
N PRO A 735 -27.83 -11.09 5.06
CA PRO A 735 -28.28 -10.55 6.35
C PRO A 735 -28.94 -11.63 7.23
N SER A 736 -28.26 -12.76 7.46
CA SER A 736 -28.77 -13.87 8.28
C SER A 736 -27.76 -14.34 9.33
N GLU A 737 -28.25 -14.84 10.47
CA GLU A 737 -27.39 -15.40 11.53
C GLU A 737 -26.56 -16.59 11.01
N GLU A 738 -27.14 -17.40 10.14
CA GLU A 738 -26.50 -18.57 9.52
C GLU A 738 -25.31 -18.14 8.65
N ALA A 739 -25.50 -17.16 7.76
CA ALA A 739 -24.43 -16.66 6.90
C ALA A 739 -23.27 -16.07 7.71
N LYS A 740 -23.56 -15.29 8.76
CA LYS A 740 -22.51 -14.74 9.65
C LYS A 740 -21.77 -15.82 10.42
N ALA A 741 -22.48 -16.84 10.92
CA ALA A 741 -21.86 -17.95 11.63
C ALA A 741 -20.95 -18.77 10.70
N GLN A 742 -21.38 -18.99 9.45
CA GLN A 742 -20.59 -19.71 8.46
C GLN A 742 -19.33 -18.93 8.05
N ALA A 743 -19.48 -17.64 7.74
CA ALA A 743 -18.35 -16.76 7.41
C ALA A 743 -17.34 -16.73 8.57
N TRP A 744 -17.80 -16.51 9.80
CA TRP A 744 -16.97 -16.55 11.01
C TRP A 744 -16.22 -17.88 11.15
N SER A 745 -16.92 -19.01 11.05
CA SER A 745 -16.31 -20.34 11.19
C SER A 745 -15.25 -20.59 10.11
N SER A 746 -15.51 -20.18 8.87
CA SER A 746 -14.59 -20.39 7.75
C SER A 746 -13.27 -19.63 7.88
N VAL A 747 -13.27 -18.47 8.55
CA VAL A 747 -12.14 -17.56 8.69
C VAL A 747 -11.43 -17.72 10.04
N VAL A 748 -12.19 -17.83 11.14
CA VAL A 748 -11.63 -17.82 12.51
C VAL A 748 -11.36 -19.24 13.01
N GLU A 749 -12.24 -20.19 12.68
CA GLU A 749 -12.19 -21.56 13.21
C GLU A 749 -11.48 -22.55 12.25
N SER A 750 -11.10 -22.09 11.06
CA SER A 750 -10.47 -22.85 9.97
C SER A 750 -9.29 -22.07 9.36
N ASP A 751 -8.30 -22.76 8.77
CA ASP A 751 -7.14 -22.22 8.04
C ASP A 751 -7.14 -22.57 6.55
N LYS A 752 -8.23 -23.15 6.06
CA LYS A 752 -8.25 -23.73 4.71
C LYS A 752 -8.38 -22.71 3.60
N LEU A 753 -8.88 -21.51 3.90
CA LEU A 753 -9.06 -20.47 2.89
C LEU A 753 -7.70 -19.91 2.48
N PRO A 754 -7.42 -19.79 1.17
CA PRO A 754 -6.36 -18.91 0.68
C PRO A 754 -6.59 -17.47 1.14
N ASN A 755 -5.50 -16.71 1.22
CA ASN A 755 -5.51 -15.29 1.60
C ASN A 755 -6.57 -14.46 0.83
N SER A 756 -6.66 -14.62 -0.49
CA SER A 756 -7.54 -13.80 -1.33
C SER A 756 -9.04 -14.10 -1.10
N LEU A 757 -9.37 -15.36 -0.79
CA LEU A 757 -10.74 -15.77 -0.43
C LEU A 757 -11.07 -15.37 1.01
N GLN A 758 -10.12 -15.47 1.93
CA GLN A 758 -10.31 -15.02 3.31
C GLN A 758 -10.65 -13.54 3.37
N GLU A 759 -9.88 -12.69 2.67
CA GLU A 759 -10.15 -11.25 2.55
C GLU A 759 -11.58 -10.99 2.04
N SER A 760 -11.98 -11.69 0.97
CA SER A 760 -13.32 -11.55 0.37
C SER A 760 -14.45 -11.95 1.34
N VAL A 761 -14.26 -13.01 2.14
CA VAL A 761 -15.24 -13.44 3.15
C VAL A 761 -15.32 -12.43 4.30
N ILE A 762 -14.19 -11.86 4.73
CA ILE A 762 -14.15 -10.82 5.76
C ILE A 762 -14.89 -9.56 5.29
N ASP A 763 -14.63 -9.10 4.06
CA ASP A 763 -15.32 -7.95 3.45
C ASP A 763 -16.84 -8.20 3.32
N GLY A 764 -17.22 -9.41 2.91
CA GLY A 764 -18.62 -9.82 2.90
C GLY A 764 -19.23 -9.84 4.30
N PHE A 765 -18.51 -10.33 5.32
CA PHE A 765 -19.00 -10.39 6.69
C PHE A 765 -19.34 -9.00 7.26
N VAL A 766 -18.47 -7.99 7.07
CA VAL A 766 -18.61 -6.66 7.67
C VAL A 766 -19.51 -5.74 6.84
N GLN A 767 -20.82 -5.80 7.09
CA GLN A 767 -21.83 -4.95 6.42
C GLN A 767 -22.34 -3.81 7.33
N THR A 768 -22.28 -2.57 6.83
CA THR A 768 -22.58 -1.35 7.61
C THR A 768 -24.04 -1.20 8.02
N ASP A 769 -24.95 -1.86 7.31
CA ASP A 769 -26.39 -1.96 7.54
C ASP A 769 -26.80 -3.13 8.46
N GLN A 770 -25.86 -3.99 8.85
CA GLN A 770 -26.12 -5.21 9.65
C GLN A 770 -25.52 -5.14 11.07
N ARG A 771 -25.44 -3.93 11.66
CA ARG A 771 -24.76 -3.70 12.96
C ARG A 771 -25.31 -4.55 14.09
N GLU A 772 -26.62 -4.74 14.15
CA GLU A 772 -27.26 -5.56 15.20
C GLU A 772 -26.89 -7.04 15.05
N LEU A 773 -26.82 -7.53 13.81
CA LEU A 773 -26.42 -8.91 13.50
C LEU A 773 -24.95 -9.19 13.82
N LEU A 774 -24.10 -8.16 13.69
CA LEU A 774 -22.67 -8.23 13.99
C LEU A 774 -22.35 -8.03 15.48
N ALA A 775 -23.25 -7.43 16.27
CA ALA A 775 -22.98 -7.10 17.68
C ALA A 775 -22.51 -8.29 18.54
N PRO A 776 -23.09 -9.52 18.42
CA PRO A 776 -22.64 -10.69 19.18
C PRO A 776 -21.20 -11.14 18.90
N TYR A 777 -20.61 -10.72 17.76
CA TYR A 777 -19.25 -11.11 17.38
C TYR A 777 -18.16 -10.27 18.04
N THR A 778 -18.52 -9.16 18.69
CA THR A 778 -17.59 -8.34 19.49
C THR A 778 -16.91 -9.17 20.58
N GLU A 779 -17.68 -9.92 21.36
CA GLU A 779 -17.13 -10.80 22.41
C GLU A 779 -16.34 -11.96 21.80
N ARG A 780 -16.83 -12.54 20.71
CA ARG A 780 -16.18 -13.66 19.99
C ARG A 780 -14.82 -13.25 19.43
N PHE A 781 -14.69 -12.03 18.93
CA PHE A 781 -13.43 -11.48 18.43
C PHE A 781 -12.37 -11.45 19.53
N PHE A 782 -12.66 -10.83 20.67
CA PHE A 782 -11.69 -10.75 21.78
C PHE A 782 -11.36 -12.13 22.36
N ALA A 783 -12.29 -13.08 22.31
CA ALA A 783 -12.04 -14.46 22.71
C ALA A 783 -11.08 -15.21 21.77
N ALA A 784 -11.05 -14.87 20.47
CA ALA A 784 -10.34 -15.65 19.45
C ALA A 784 -9.04 -15.00 18.94
N VAL A 785 -8.96 -13.67 18.87
CA VAL A 785 -7.93 -12.97 18.07
C VAL A 785 -6.49 -13.27 18.50
N LYS A 786 -6.24 -13.51 19.80
CA LYS A 786 -4.91 -13.89 20.28
C LYS A 786 -4.47 -15.26 19.75
N ASP A 787 -5.37 -16.25 19.82
CA ASP A 787 -5.08 -17.61 19.40
C ASP A 787 -4.91 -17.69 17.87
N VAL A 788 -5.70 -16.91 17.13
CA VAL A 788 -5.51 -16.73 15.69
C VAL A 788 -4.11 -16.18 15.39
N TRP A 789 -3.72 -15.10 16.06
CA TRP A 789 -2.41 -14.47 15.84
C TRP A 789 -1.23 -15.41 16.11
N ASP A 790 -1.33 -16.21 17.17
CA ASP A 790 -0.25 -17.11 17.56
C ASP A 790 -0.15 -18.35 16.65
N SER A 791 -1.22 -18.70 15.93
CA SER A 791 -1.32 -19.96 15.17
C SER A 791 -1.29 -19.81 13.64
N ARG A 792 -1.60 -18.62 13.10
CA ARG A 792 -1.62 -18.36 11.65
C ARG A 792 -0.32 -17.73 11.17
N SER A 793 -0.14 -17.67 9.85
CA SER A 793 0.90 -16.82 9.27
C SER A 793 0.56 -15.35 9.48
N HIS A 794 1.54 -14.46 9.28
CA HIS A 794 1.38 -13.05 9.62
C HIS A 794 0.23 -12.42 8.84
N GLU A 795 0.23 -12.62 7.51
CA GLU A 795 -0.81 -12.10 6.63
C GLU A 795 -2.21 -12.55 7.05
N MET A 796 -2.39 -13.86 7.21
CA MET A 796 -3.68 -14.45 7.53
C MET A 796 -4.21 -13.98 8.89
N ALA A 797 -3.33 -13.82 9.88
CA ALA A 797 -3.68 -13.29 11.19
C ALA A 797 -4.04 -11.80 11.14
N GLN A 798 -3.29 -11.01 10.37
CA GLN A 798 -3.52 -9.57 10.23
C GLN A 798 -4.88 -9.26 9.60
N GLN A 799 -5.24 -9.96 8.51
CA GLN A 799 -6.55 -9.82 7.87
C GLN A 799 -7.69 -10.02 8.88
N ILE A 800 -7.57 -11.03 9.76
CA ILE A 800 -8.56 -11.32 10.80
C ILE A 800 -8.55 -10.24 11.90
N ALA A 801 -7.37 -9.90 12.41
CA ALA A 801 -7.22 -8.97 13.52
C ALA A 801 -7.75 -7.56 13.20
N VAL A 802 -7.55 -7.11 11.95
CA VAL A 802 -8.01 -5.79 11.49
C VAL A 802 -9.43 -5.88 10.93
N GLY A 803 -9.67 -6.84 10.03
CA GLY A 803 -10.92 -6.94 9.28
C GLY A 803 -12.12 -7.39 10.11
N LEU A 804 -11.93 -8.20 11.15
CA LEU A 804 -13.01 -8.62 12.05
C LEU A 804 -13.08 -7.84 13.36
N TYR A 805 -12.23 -6.83 13.55
CA TYR A 805 -12.37 -5.93 14.70
C TYR A 805 -13.75 -5.25 14.67
N PRO A 806 -14.45 -5.10 15.81
CA PRO A 806 -15.83 -4.60 15.88
C PRO A 806 -15.94 -3.06 15.63
N ALA A 807 -15.35 -2.55 14.54
CA ALA A 807 -15.28 -1.13 14.20
C ALA A 807 -16.66 -0.48 14.00
N LEU A 808 -17.67 -1.27 13.62
CA LEU A 808 -19.05 -0.79 13.46
C LEU A 808 -19.80 -0.60 14.78
N GLN A 809 -19.30 -1.17 15.88
CA GLN A 809 -19.84 -0.98 17.24
C GLN A 809 -19.22 0.28 17.85
N VAL A 810 -19.62 1.44 17.33
CA VAL A 810 -19.08 2.75 17.77
C VAL A 810 -19.68 3.13 19.12
N SER A 811 -19.03 2.72 20.22
CA SER A 811 -19.48 2.96 21.59
C SER A 811 -18.31 3.01 22.58
N GLN A 812 -18.55 3.58 23.76
CA GLN A 812 -17.59 3.53 24.86
C GLN A 812 -17.36 2.08 25.33
N GLU A 813 -18.38 1.23 25.29
CA GLU A 813 -18.29 -0.19 25.68
C GLU A 813 -17.28 -0.96 24.83
N THR A 814 -17.21 -0.68 23.52
CA THR A 814 -16.22 -1.30 22.62
C THR A 814 -14.80 -0.85 22.98
N LEU A 815 -14.60 0.43 23.33
CA LEU A 815 -13.30 0.94 23.78
C LEU A 815 -12.87 0.25 25.08
N ASP A 816 -13.77 0.19 26.06
CA ASP A 816 -13.52 -0.42 27.37
C ASP A 816 -13.21 -1.92 27.24
N ALA A 817 -13.95 -2.63 26.38
CA ALA A 817 -13.70 -4.04 26.07
C ALA A 817 -12.33 -4.26 25.42
N THR A 818 -11.94 -3.36 24.51
CA THR A 818 -10.63 -3.40 23.86
C THR A 818 -9.51 -3.18 24.87
N ASP A 819 -9.64 -2.18 25.74
CA ASP A 819 -8.65 -1.86 26.77
C ASP A 819 -8.50 -2.99 27.79
N ALA A 820 -9.63 -3.55 28.26
CA ALA A 820 -9.63 -4.70 29.16
C ALA A 820 -8.96 -5.92 28.53
N TRP A 821 -9.19 -6.17 27.23
CA TRP A 821 -8.52 -7.25 26.51
C TRP A 821 -7.01 -6.98 26.36
N LEU A 822 -6.60 -5.77 25.98
CA LEU A 822 -5.19 -5.39 25.83
C LEU A 822 -4.39 -5.53 27.14
N GLU A 823 -5.03 -5.30 28.29
CA GLU A 823 -4.42 -5.47 29.63
C GLU A 823 -4.36 -6.95 30.05
N SER A 824 -5.45 -7.69 29.85
CA SER A 824 -5.58 -9.07 30.33
C SER A 824 -4.88 -10.10 29.43
N ALA A 825 -5.06 -10.01 28.11
CA ALA A 825 -4.53 -10.96 27.13
C ALA A 825 -3.02 -10.81 26.90
N ARG A 826 -2.46 -9.62 27.21
CA ARG A 826 -1.05 -9.26 27.02
C ARG A 826 -0.48 -9.73 25.66
N PRO A 827 -1.08 -9.30 24.54
CA PRO A 827 -0.61 -9.69 23.21
C PRO A 827 0.82 -9.21 22.93
N SER A 828 1.44 -9.79 21.89
CA SER A 828 2.71 -9.32 21.32
C SER A 828 2.65 -7.84 20.92
N ALA A 829 3.79 -7.20 20.70
CA ALA A 829 3.85 -5.80 20.29
C ALA A 829 3.10 -5.54 18.96
N ALA A 830 3.26 -6.43 17.98
CA ALA A 830 2.59 -6.37 16.69
C ALA A 830 1.06 -6.47 16.81
N LEU A 831 0.53 -7.48 17.52
CA LEU A 831 -0.92 -7.60 17.69
C LEU A 831 -1.50 -6.46 18.55
N ARG A 832 -0.78 -6.03 19.60
CA ARG A 832 -1.15 -4.86 20.41
C ARG A 832 -1.32 -3.64 19.54
N ARG A 833 -0.39 -3.40 18.60
CA ARG A 833 -0.43 -2.28 17.67
C ARG A 833 -1.71 -2.33 16.84
N LEU A 834 -1.95 -3.42 16.10
CA LEU A 834 -3.13 -3.54 15.22
C LEU A 834 -4.45 -3.31 15.97
N VAL A 835 -4.62 -3.90 17.15
CA VAL A 835 -5.84 -3.73 17.96
C VAL A 835 -5.97 -2.30 18.51
N SER A 836 -4.86 -1.66 18.90
CA SER A 836 -4.87 -0.28 19.39
C SER A 836 -5.17 0.74 18.28
N GLU A 837 -4.70 0.48 17.06
CA GLU A 837 -5.05 1.27 15.87
C GLU A 837 -6.55 1.20 15.56
N SER A 838 -7.11 -0.02 15.55
CA SER A 838 -8.54 -0.25 15.34
C SER A 838 -9.40 0.43 16.42
N ARG A 839 -8.95 0.39 17.68
CA ARG A 839 -9.55 1.13 18.81
C ARG A 839 -9.58 2.64 18.54
N SER A 840 -8.49 3.22 18.04
CA SER A 840 -8.42 4.65 17.70
C SER A 840 -9.42 5.04 16.60
N GLY A 841 -9.73 4.12 15.69
CA GLY A 841 -10.81 4.29 14.71
C GLY A 841 -12.17 4.54 15.37
N VAL A 842 -12.52 3.74 16.39
CA VAL A 842 -13.77 3.89 17.16
C VAL A 842 -13.80 5.18 17.96
N GLU A 843 -12.69 5.53 18.61
CA GLU A 843 -12.55 6.79 19.36
C GLU A 843 -12.76 8.02 18.47
N ARG A 844 -12.15 8.02 17.28
CA ARG A 844 -12.35 9.08 16.28
C ARG A 844 -13.81 9.15 15.82
N ALA A 845 -14.43 8.01 15.58
CA ALA A 845 -15.84 7.97 15.18
C ALA A 845 -16.75 8.56 16.26
N LEU A 846 -16.51 8.29 17.55
CA LEU A 846 -17.26 8.91 18.66
C LEU A 846 -17.08 10.44 18.69
N LYS A 847 -15.84 10.93 18.52
CA LYS A 847 -15.56 12.37 18.45
C LYS A 847 -16.32 13.05 17.30
N ALA A 848 -16.28 12.45 16.12
CA ALA A 848 -16.95 13.00 14.94
C ALA A 848 -18.49 12.94 15.07
N GLN A 849 -19.04 11.87 15.65
CA GLN A 849 -20.48 11.76 15.95
C GLN A 849 -20.93 12.85 16.93
N ALA A 850 -20.12 13.18 17.93
CA ALA A 850 -20.41 14.26 18.87
C ALA A 850 -20.39 15.64 18.18
N ALA A 851 -19.42 15.88 17.30
CA ALA A 851 -19.35 17.12 16.51
C ALA A 851 -20.58 17.27 15.58
N ASP A 852 -20.98 16.20 14.89
CA ASP A 852 -22.17 16.22 14.03
C ASP A 852 -23.48 16.43 14.81
N ALA A 853 -23.59 15.85 16.01
CA ALA A 853 -24.75 16.06 16.88
C ALA A 853 -24.82 17.51 17.42
N ALA A 854 -23.67 18.12 17.71
CA ALA A 854 -23.60 19.51 18.17
C ALA A 854 -24.04 20.50 17.07
N ALA A 855 -23.60 20.28 15.83
CA ALA A 855 -24.02 21.09 14.68
C ALA A 855 -25.53 21.02 14.39
N ALA A 856 -26.21 19.95 14.78
CA ALA A 856 -27.67 19.86 14.67
C ALA A 856 -28.41 20.82 15.61
N SER A 857 -27.75 21.26 16.68
CA SER A 857 -28.33 22.04 17.78
C SER A 857 -27.94 23.52 17.73
N ALA A 858 -26.99 23.88 16.87
CA ALA A 858 -26.55 25.23 16.57
C ALA A 858 -27.39 25.81 15.43
#